data_AF-A0ABD2EBU8-F1
#
_entry.id   AF-A0ABD2EBU8-F1
#
_cell.length_a   1.000
_cell.length_b   1.000
_cell.length_c   1.000
_cell.angle_alpha   90.00
_cell.angle_beta   90.00
_cell.angle_gamma   90.00
#
_symmetry.space_group_name_H-M   'P 1'
#
loop_
_entity.id
_entity.type
_entity.pdbx_description
1 polymer ?
#
loop_
_entity_poly.entity_id
_entity_poly.type
_entity_poly.pdbx_seq_one_letter_code
_entity_poly.pdbx_strand_id
1 'polypeptide(L)'
;MDTSRLRVLLSLPVLLQLAAGGGSPRSGALPRGCPTHCQCEPDGRMLLRVDCSDLGLSELPSNLSVFTSYLDLSMNNISHLPPNPLPSLRFLEELRLAGNALTYIPKGAFAGLYSLKVLMLQNNQLRQVPTEALQNLRSLQSLHLHNNRIHSLGKKCFDGLHSLETLDLNYNNLDEFPTAIRTLSNLKELGFHSNNIRSIPEKAFVGNPSLITIHFYDNPIQFVGRSAFQHLPELRTLTLNGASQITEFPDLTGTANLESLTLTGAQISSLPQTVCDQLPNLQVLDLSYNLLEDLPSFSVCQKLQKIDLRHNEIYEIKVDAFLQLLGLRSLNLAWNKIVIIHPNAFSTLPSLIKLDLSSNLLSSFPVTGLHGLTHLKLTGNHALQSLISSENFPELKVIEMPYAYQCCAFGVCENMYKLSNQWNKGDNSSMDDLYKKDAGMFQVQDERDLEDFLFDFEEDLKALHSVQCSPSPGPFKPCEHLFGSWLIRIGVWTTAVLALTCNALVTSTVFRSPLYISSIKLLIGMIAVVNMLTGAASAVLAGVDAFTFGSFARHGAWWENGVGCQVIGFLSIFASESSVFLLTLAALERGFSVKCSAKFETKTTFSSLKAVILLCTLLALAMATVPLLGGSEYGASPLCLPLPFGEPSATGYMVALVLLNSLCFLVMTIAYTRLYCNLEKGDLENIWDCSMVKHIALLLFTNCILYCPVAFLSFSSLLNLTFISPEVIKFILLVIVPLPACVNPLLYILFNPHFKEDLGSLGKQTHFWTRSQHPSLMSINSDDVEKQSCDSTQALVTFTSASIAYDLPSNSMSLPAYPMTESCHLSSVAFVPCL
;
A
#
# COMPACT_ATOMS: atom_id res chain seq x y z
N MET A 1 36.22 -35.29 1.53
CA MET A 1 36.65 -36.69 1.65
C MET A 1 36.25 -37.22 3.02
N ASP A 2 36.20 -38.54 3.10
CA ASP A 2 35.72 -39.48 4.11
C ASP A 2 35.47 -39.07 5.58
N THR A 3 34.44 -39.71 6.12
CA THR A 3 34.19 -39.97 7.55
C THR A 3 35.34 -40.78 8.18
N SER A 4 35.61 -40.72 9.49
CA SER A 4 34.99 -41.71 10.41
C SER A 4 35.38 -41.56 11.91
N ARG A 5 34.40 -41.87 12.78
CA ARG A 5 34.48 -42.63 14.05
C ARG A 5 35.60 -42.38 15.09
N LEU A 6 35.16 -42.13 16.33
CA LEU A 6 35.31 -42.95 17.57
C LEU A 6 35.71 -42.14 18.82
N ARG A 7 35.16 -42.57 19.97
CA ARG A 7 35.30 -42.00 21.33
C ARG A 7 36.75 -42.11 21.86
N VAL A 8 37.20 -41.29 22.82
CA VAL A 8 37.10 -41.59 24.28
C VAL A 8 37.55 -40.40 25.15
N LEU A 9 36.80 -40.15 26.23
CA LEU A 9 37.06 -39.53 27.55
C LEU A 9 38.39 -38.78 27.89
N LEU A 10 38.21 -37.78 28.78
CA LEU A 10 39.19 -37.18 29.72
C LEU A 10 40.28 -36.26 29.12
N SER A 11 40.75 -35.18 29.78
CA SER A 11 40.46 -34.65 31.14
C SER A 11 40.60 -33.11 31.27
N LEU A 12 39.93 -32.56 32.29
CA LEU A 12 40.24 -31.32 33.05
C LEU A 12 41.67 -31.37 33.67
N PRO A 13 42.19 -30.34 34.40
CA PRO A 13 41.60 -29.08 34.93
C PRO A 13 42.33 -27.81 34.40
N VAL A 14 42.49 -26.61 35.01
CA VAL A 14 42.39 -26.07 36.41
C VAL A 14 42.20 -24.53 36.44
N LEU A 15 41.73 -24.00 37.59
CA LEU A 15 41.86 -22.60 38.09
C LEU A 15 41.08 -21.50 37.34
N LEU A 16 40.48 -20.47 37.97
CA LEU A 16 40.42 -19.99 39.38
C LEU A 16 38.94 -19.55 39.63
N GLN A 17 38.22 -19.88 40.72
CA GLN A 17 38.39 -19.44 42.13
C GLN A 17 38.60 -17.92 42.21
N LEU A 18 37.73 -17.11 42.82
CA LEU A 18 37.23 -17.10 44.20
C LEU A 18 35.87 -16.32 44.26
N ALA A 19 35.09 -16.31 45.35
CA ALA A 19 35.38 -16.74 46.72
C ALA A 19 34.24 -17.58 47.34
N ALA A 20 34.59 -18.75 47.87
CA ALA A 20 33.71 -19.51 48.76
C ALA A 20 34.10 -19.24 50.22
N GLY A 21 33.21 -18.62 51.00
CA GLY A 21 33.42 -18.23 52.39
C GLY A 21 33.26 -19.38 53.40
N GLY A 22 34.10 -20.42 53.30
CA GLY A 22 34.41 -21.38 54.38
C GLY A 22 33.27 -22.05 55.16
N GLY A 23 32.95 -23.32 54.85
CA GLY A 23 32.05 -24.09 55.71
C GLY A 23 31.68 -25.50 55.25
N SER A 24 32.60 -26.47 55.33
CA SER A 24 32.16 -27.87 55.46
C SER A 24 31.72 -28.13 56.90
N PRO A 25 30.57 -28.78 57.08
CA PRO A 25 30.56 -29.84 58.09
C PRO A 25 29.92 -31.14 57.58
N ARG A 26 30.79 -32.08 57.20
CA ARG A 26 30.67 -33.53 57.47
C ARG A 26 29.57 -34.30 56.74
N SER A 27 29.76 -35.62 56.72
CA SER A 27 28.75 -36.63 56.46
C SER A 27 27.67 -36.62 57.56
N GLY A 28 26.69 -35.73 57.43
CA GLY A 28 25.44 -35.81 58.19
C GLY A 28 24.62 -37.03 57.77
N ALA A 29 24.04 -37.75 58.74
CA ALA A 29 23.08 -38.80 58.43
C ALA A 29 21.81 -38.19 57.82
N LEU A 30 21.20 -38.90 56.85
CA LEU A 30 19.89 -38.54 56.29
C LEU A 30 18.89 -38.23 57.42
N PRO A 31 18.10 -37.13 57.33
CA PRO A 31 17.06 -36.86 58.30
C PRO A 31 16.07 -38.05 58.33
N ARG A 32 15.73 -38.50 59.54
CA ARG A 32 14.89 -39.70 59.75
C ARG A 32 13.54 -39.52 59.06
N GLY A 33 13.27 -40.31 58.01
CA GLY A 33 12.04 -40.23 57.21
C GLY A 33 12.19 -39.54 55.85
N CYS A 34 13.40 -39.34 55.35
CA CYS A 34 13.65 -39.02 53.94
C CYS A 34 13.64 -40.31 53.08
N PRO A 35 12.86 -40.39 51.99
CA PRO A 35 12.88 -41.56 51.10
C PRO A 35 14.18 -41.70 50.28
N THR A 36 14.43 -42.89 49.75
CA THR A 36 15.58 -43.17 48.89
C THR A 36 15.53 -42.37 47.58
N HIS A 37 16.66 -41.80 47.16
CA HIS A 37 16.85 -40.95 45.98
C HIS A 37 16.17 -39.58 46.00
N CYS A 38 15.29 -39.29 46.97
CA CYS A 38 14.72 -37.95 47.16
C CYS A 38 15.68 -37.02 47.92
N GLN A 39 15.56 -35.71 47.69
CA GLN A 39 16.19 -34.66 48.49
C GLN A 39 15.21 -34.23 49.59
N CYS A 40 15.70 -34.02 50.82
CA CYS A 40 14.86 -33.59 51.93
C CYS A 40 15.52 -32.50 52.77
N GLU A 41 14.78 -31.43 53.05
CA GLU A 41 15.29 -30.21 53.69
C GLU A 41 14.40 -29.80 54.87
N PRO A 42 14.97 -29.25 55.96
CA PRO A 42 14.20 -28.85 57.13
C PRO A 42 13.35 -27.62 56.84
N ASP A 43 12.04 -27.73 57.05
CA ASP A 43 11.10 -26.61 56.94
C ASP A 43 10.89 -26.00 58.33
N GLY A 44 11.50 -24.85 58.56
CA GLY A 44 11.58 -24.22 59.88
C GLY A 44 12.30 -25.10 60.92
N ARG A 45 11.65 -25.34 62.07
CA ARG A 45 12.24 -26.07 63.22
C ARG A 45 11.78 -27.52 63.38
N MET A 46 10.72 -27.94 62.70
CA MET A 46 10.07 -29.24 62.95
C MET A 46 9.44 -29.91 61.71
N LEU A 47 9.26 -29.18 60.61
CA LEU A 47 8.64 -29.70 59.39
C LEU A 47 9.72 -30.10 58.37
N LEU A 48 9.32 -30.74 57.28
CA LEU A 48 10.23 -31.28 56.26
C LEU A 48 9.70 -31.02 54.85
N ARG A 49 10.54 -30.45 53.97
CA ARG A 49 10.32 -30.45 52.53
C ARG A 49 10.91 -31.73 51.95
N VAL A 50 10.16 -32.41 51.09
CA VAL A 50 10.59 -33.62 50.39
C VAL A 50 10.41 -33.41 48.90
N ASP A 51 11.51 -33.50 48.15
CA ASP A 51 11.54 -33.40 46.70
C ASP A 51 11.97 -34.75 46.10
N CYS A 52 11.07 -35.34 45.33
CA CYS A 52 11.23 -36.59 44.61
C CYS A 52 10.95 -36.39 43.10
N SER A 53 11.13 -35.17 42.58
CA SER A 53 10.84 -34.83 41.18
C SER A 53 11.89 -35.37 40.19
N ASP A 54 11.45 -35.64 38.95
CA ASP A 54 12.28 -36.16 37.84
C ASP A 54 13.08 -37.46 38.15
N LEU A 55 12.58 -38.28 39.08
CA LEU A 55 13.21 -39.55 39.49
C LEU A 55 12.69 -40.77 38.69
N GLY A 56 11.77 -40.59 37.74
CA GLY A 56 11.18 -41.66 36.93
C GLY A 56 10.29 -42.64 37.70
N LEU A 57 9.80 -42.26 38.88
CA LEU A 57 9.02 -43.12 39.78
C LEU A 57 7.71 -43.60 39.13
N SER A 58 7.40 -44.90 39.25
CA SER A 58 6.11 -45.47 38.85
C SER A 58 5.06 -45.48 39.96
N GLU A 59 5.51 -45.39 41.21
CA GLU A 59 4.71 -45.47 42.44
C GLU A 59 5.22 -44.43 43.46
N LEU A 60 4.47 -44.24 44.55
CA LEU A 60 4.82 -43.27 45.60
C LEU A 60 6.02 -43.75 46.46
N PRO A 61 6.88 -42.82 46.92
CA PRO A 61 8.00 -43.16 47.78
C PRO A 61 7.54 -43.71 49.15
N SER A 62 8.17 -44.79 49.59
CA SER A 62 7.92 -45.37 50.91
C SER A 62 8.62 -44.59 52.04
N ASN A 63 8.11 -44.71 53.27
CA ASN A 63 8.69 -44.14 54.50
C ASN A 63 8.72 -42.60 54.59
N LEU A 64 7.77 -41.90 53.96
CA LEU A 64 7.55 -40.46 54.14
C LEU A 64 7.35 -40.07 55.62
N SER A 65 7.98 -38.97 56.04
CA SER A 65 7.86 -38.43 57.40
C SER A 65 6.47 -37.83 57.67
N VAL A 66 5.92 -38.08 58.86
CA VAL A 66 4.66 -37.46 59.35
C VAL A 66 4.74 -35.93 59.40
N PHE A 67 5.95 -35.37 59.49
CA PHE A 67 6.22 -33.94 59.56
C PHE A 67 6.42 -33.26 58.19
N THR A 68 6.20 -33.97 57.07
CA THR A 68 6.34 -33.39 55.74
C THR A 68 5.31 -32.28 55.49
N SER A 69 5.79 -31.06 55.22
CA SER A 69 5.01 -29.86 54.88
C SER A 69 4.85 -29.67 53.36
N TYR A 70 5.85 -30.10 52.60
CA TYR A 70 5.93 -29.99 51.15
C TYR A 70 6.35 -31.32 50.55
N LEU A 71 5.62 -31.81 49.55
CA LEU A 71 5.95 -33.04 48.83
C LEU A 71 5.86 -32.81 47.32
N ASP A 72 7.02 -32.83 46.64
CA ASP A 72 7.10 -32.80 45.18
C ASP A 72 7.34 -34.20 44.62
N LEU A 73 6.46 -34.61 43.70
CA LEU A 73 6.50 -35.87 42.94
C LEU A 73 6.37 -35.59 41.44
N SER A 74 6.66 -34.38 40.99
CA SER A 74 6.45 -33.95 39.62
C SER A 74 7.41 -34.60 38.62
N MET A 75 7.03 -34.65 37.34
CA MET A 75 7.84 -35.22 36.25
C MET A 75 8.21 -36.70 36.47
N ASN A 76 7.32 -37.46 37.08
CA ASN A 76 7.47 -38.91 37.29
C ASN A 76 6.51 -39.69 36.37
N ASN A 77 6.56 -41.02 36.42
CA ASN A 77 5.74 -41.91 35.60
C ASN A 77 4.60 -42.56 36.40
N ILE A 78 4.06 -41.87 37.41
CA ILE A 78 3.01 -42.40 38.29
C ILE A 78 1.70 -42.43 37.51
N SER A 79 1.16 -43.64 37.28
CA SER A 79 -0.07 -43.87 36.50
C SER A 79 -1.33 -43.96 37.37
N HIS A 80 -1.16 -44.41 38.61
CA HIS A 80 -2.24 -44.63 39.58
C HIS A 80 -1.78 -44.26 41.00
N LEU A 81 -2.71 -43.75 41.80
CA LEU A 81 -2.52 -43.57 43.25
C LEU A 81 -3.30 -44.67 44.00
N PRO A 82 -2.74 -45.33 45.01
CA PRO A 82 -3.52 -46.25 45.86
C PRO A 82 -4.53 -45.48 46.73
N PRO A 83 -5.59 -46.13 47.23
CA PRO A 83 -6.53 -45.50 48.17
C PRO A 83 -5.87 -45.26 49.53
N ASN A 84 -6.12 -44.08 50.13
CA ASN A 84 -5.40 -43.58 51.32
C ASN A 84 -3.85 -43.68 51.17
N PRO A 85 -3.25 -43.03 50.15
CA PRO A 85 -1.84 -43.18 49.78
C PRO A 85 -0.87 -42.45 50.71
N LEU A 86 -1.32 -41.34 51.33
CA LEU A 86 -0.53 -40.46 52.18
C LEU A 86 -1.10 -40.39 53.62
N PRO A 87 -1.33 -41.54 54.28
CA PRO A 87 -2.01 -41.57 55.57
C PRO A 87 -1.12 -40.90 56.63
N SER A 88 -1.71 -39.99 57.40
CA SER A 88 -1.07 -39.25 58.51
C SER A 88 -0.20 -38.04 58.14
N LEU A 89 -0.08 -37.62 56.88
CA LEU A 89 0.61 -36.37 56.51
C LEU A 89 -0.24 -35.12 56.86
N ARG A 90 -0.53 -34.92 58.15
CA ARG A 90 -1.47 -33.90 58.65
C ARG A 90 -0.96 -32.47 58.47
N PHE A 91 0.36 -32.29 58.37
CA PHE A 91 1.04 -31.01 58.22
C PHE A 91 1.36 -30.65 56.76
N LEU A 92 0.99 -31.50 55.80
CA LEU A 92 1.24 -31.25 54.38
C LEU A 92 0.40 -30.06 53.91
N GLU A 93 1.08 -28.99 53.48
CA GLU A 93 0.47 -27.77 52.96
C GLU A 93 0.50 -27.72 51.42
N GLU A 94 1.51 -28.32 50.79
CA GLU A 94 1.67 -28.36 49.34
C GLU A 94 1.99 -29.77 48.84
N LEU A 95 1.19 -30.25 47.89
CA LEU A 95 1.36 -31.55 47.22
C LEU A 95 1.42 -31.35 45.71
N ARG A 96 2.52 -31.79 45.09
CA ARG A 96 2.71 -31.71 43.65
C ARG A 96 2.82 -33.10 43.02
N LEU A 97 1.98 -33.34 42.03
CA LEU A 97 1.86 -34.56 41.23
C LEU A 97 1.83 -34.21 39.74
N ALA A 98 2.43 -33.07 39.38
CA ALA A 98 2.40 -32.52 38.02
C ALA A 98 3.23 -33.38 37.03
N GLY A 99 2.89 -33.38 35.74
CA GLY A 99 3.72 -34.05 34.73
C GLY A 99 3.81 -35.57 34.93
N ASN A 100 2.71 -36.21 35.32
CA ASN A 100 2.62 -37.64 35.59
C ASN A 100 1.63 -38.33 34.63
N ALA A 101 1.45 -39.64 34.77
CA ALA A 101 0.57 -40.44 33.92
C ALA A 101 -0.84 -40.66 34.53
N LEU A 102 -1.26 -39.85 35.50
CA LEU A 102 -2.51 -40.07 36.25
C LEU A 102 -3.74 -39.95 35.35
N THR A 103 -4.51 -41.04 35.25
CA THR A 103 -5.77 -41.10 34.48
C THR A 103 -7.02 -40.96 35.36
N TYR A 104 -6.90 -41.31 36.64
CA TYR A 104 -7.96 -41.28 37.66
C TYR A 104 -7.33 -41.16 39.05
N ILE A 105 -8.05 -40.55 40.00
CA ILE A 105 -7.65 -40.41 41.40
C ILE A 105 -8.76 -41.01 42.27
N PRO A 106 -8.47 -42.02 43.12
CA PRO A 106 -9.50 -42.69 43.89
C PRO A 106 -10.06 -41.82 45.03
N LYS A 107 -11.29 -42.13 45.43
CA LYS A 107 -11.89 -41.65 46.68
C LYS A 107 -10.92 -41.86 47.85
N GLY A 108 -10.71 -40.82 48.63
CA GLY A 108 -9.78 -40.84 49.78
C GLY A 108 -8.29 -40.73 49.42
N ALA A 109 -7.91 -40.47 48.16
CA ALA A 109 -6.51 -40.20 47.81
C ALA A 109 -5.86 -39.05 48.63
N PHE A 110 -6.69 -38.09 49.07
CA PHE A 110 -6.25 -36.94 49.86
C PHE A 110 -6.82 -36.96 51.30
N ALA A 111 -7.31 -38.11 51.77
CA ALA A 111 -7.88 -38.25 53.11
C ALA A 111 -6.81 -38.06 54.20
N GLY A 112 -7.07 -37.14 55.13
CA GLY A 112 -6.16 -36.81 56.24
C GLY A 112 -5.19 -35.65 55.98
N LEU A 113 -5.17 -35.10 54.76
CA LEU A 113 -4.35 -33.94 54.38
C LEU A 113 -5.02 -32.62 54.84
N TYR A 114 -5.29 -32.48 56.14
CA TYR A 114 -6.12 -31.40 56.69
C TYR A 114 -5.52 -29.99 56.54
N SER A 115 -4.20 -29.88 56.38
CA SER A 115 -3.51 -28.59 56.23
C SER A 115 -3.24 -28.22 54.76
N LEU A 116 -3.70 -29.02 53.79
CA LEU A 116 -3.36 -28.86 52.38
C LEU A 116 -3.96 -27.57 51.81
N LYS A 117 -3.09 -26.66 51.37
CA LYS A 117 -3.40 -25.37 50.74
C LYS A 117 -3.24 -25.42 49.22
N VAL A 118 -2.24 -26.15 48.72
CA VAL A 118 -1.92 -26.21 47.29
C VAL A 118 -1.90 -27.65 46.79
N LEU A 119 -2.64 -27.92 45.72
CA LEU A 119 -2.66 -29.21 45.04
C LEU A 119 -2.40 -29.02 43.53
N MET A 120 -1.28 -29.56 43.06
CA MET A 120 -0.86 -29.49 41.66
C MET A 120 -1.03 -30.84 40.96
N LEU A 121 -1.94 -30.89 39.98
CA LEU A 121 -2.32 -32.07 39.19
C LEU A 121 -2.24 -31.80 37.67
N GLN A 122 -1.57 -30.72 37.27
CA GLN A 122 -1.40 -30.34 35.87
C GLN A 122 -0.52 -31.30 35.06
N ASN A 123 -0.57 -31.21 33.72
CA ASN A 123 0.20 -32.06 32.80
C ASN A 123 -0.02 -33.57 33.08
N ASN A 124 -1.28 -33.99 33.26
CA ASN A 124 -1.67 -35.37 33.53
C ASN A 124 -2.70 -35.85 32.48
N GLN A 125 -3.33 -37.01 32.70
CA GLN A 125 -4.26 -37.64 31.76
C GLN A 125 -5.69 -37.74 32.33
N LEU A 126 -6.03 -36.90 33.31
CA LEU A 126 -7.33 -36.90 34.00
C LEU A 126 -8.45 -36.54 33.02
N ARG A 127 -9.49 -37.37 32.95
CA ARG A 127 -10.64 -37.17 32.04
C ARG A 127 -11.81 -36.41 32.67
N GLN A 128 -11.83 -36.29 34.00
CA GLN A 128 -12.87 -35.66 34.81
C GLN A 128 -12.23 -35.10 36.09
N VAL A 129 -12.84 -34.08 36.69
CA VAL A 129 -12.44 -33.58 38.03
C VAL A 129 -12.67 -34.68 39.08
N PRO A 130 -11.68 -35.04 39.92
CA PRO A 130 -11.75 -36.17 40.85
C PRO A 130 -12.61 -35.86 42.09
N THR A 131 -13.92 -35.75 41.86
CA THR A 131 -14.96 -35.28 42.79
C THR A 131 -14.90 -35.96 44.16
N GLU A 132 -14.75 -37.29 44.21
CA GLU A 132 -14.72 -38.02 45.49
C GLU A 132 -13.38 -37.97 46.23
N ALA A 133 -12.31 -37.48 45.59
CA ALA A 133 -11.00 -37.30 46.21
C ALA A 133 -10.84 -35.90 46.82
N LEU A 134 -11.45 -34.87 46.19
CA LEU A 134 -11.38 -33.47 46.62
C LEU A 134 -12.39 -33.11 47.73
N GLN A 135 -13.39 -33.95 47.99
CA GLN A 135 -14.42 -33.73 49.01
C GLN A 135 -13.82 -33.40 50.39
N ASN A 136 -14.26 -32.27 50.96
CA ASN A 136 -13.85 -31.78 52.29
C ASN A 136 -12.37 -31.38 52.46
N LEU A 137 -11.62 -31.07 51.38
CA LEU A 137 -10.33 -30.38 51.49
C LEU A 137 -10.54 -28.89 51.85
N ARG A 138 -11.01 -28.64 53.08
CA ARG A 138 -11.49 -27.32 53.55
C ARG A 138 -10.41 -26.23 53.57
N SER A 139 -9.15 -26.62 53.68
CA SER A 139 -7.99 -25.71 53.75
C SER A 139 -7.40 -25.38 52.36
N LEU A 140 -7.90 -26.02 51.30
CA LEU A 140 -7.33 -25.88 49.96
C LEU A 140 -7.62 -24.48 49.40
N GLN A 141 -6.56 -23.80 48.97
CA GLN A 141 -6.52 -22.43 48.46
C GLN A 141 -6.21 -22.37 46.96
N SER A 142 -5.34 -23.24 46.45
CA SER A 142 -5.09 -23.39 45.01
C SER A 142 -5.23 -24.84 44.52
N LEU A 143 -5.90 -25.01 43.38
CA LEU A 143 -6.08 -26.28 42.68
C LEU A 143 -5.74 -26.12 41.20
N HIS A 144 -4.62 -26.71 40.78
CA HIS A 144 -4.16 -26.70 39.38
C HIS A 144 -4.51 -28.03 38.69
N LEU A 145 -5.34 -27.94 37.65
CA LEU A 145 -5.82 -29.07 36.82
C LEU A 145 -5.56 -28.82 35.32
N HIS A 146 -4.76 -27.82 34.96
CA HIS A 146 -4.48 -27.48 33.57
C HIS A 146 -3.72 -28.58 32.80
N ASN A 147 -3.73 -28.53 31.47
CA ASN A 147 -3.07 -29.53 30.60
C ASN A 147 -3.50 -30.97 30.98
N ASN A 148 -4.80 -31.21 31.03
CA ASN A 148 -5.39 -32.53 31.25
C ASN A 148 -6.36 -32.83 30.08
N ARG A 149 -7.26 -33.81 30.25
CA ARG A 149 -8.26 -34.20 29.23
C ARG A 149 -9.68 -34.10 29.80
N ILE A 150 -9.91 -33.13 30.68
CA ILE A 150 -11.19 -32.92 31.36
C ILE A 150 -12.18 -32.37 30.36
N HIS A 151 -13.24 -33.13 30.08
CA HIS A 151 -14.30 -32.76 29.13
C HIS A 151 -15.60 -32.34 29.81
N SER A 152 -15.81 -32.76 31.07
CA SER A 152 -17.02 -32.49 31.84
C SER A 152 -16.73 -32.33 33.33
N LEU A 153 -17.53 -31.48 34.00
CA LEU A 153 -17.53 -31.30 35.45
C LEU A 153 -18.82 -31.86 36.05
N GLY A 154 -18.72 -32.64 37.12
CA GLY A 154 -19.88 -32.98 37.93
C GLY A 154 -20.40 -31.75 38.67
N LYS A 155 -21.73 -31.56 38.74
CA LYS A 155 -22.40 -30.39 39.34
C LYS A 155 -22.07 -30.08 40.82
N LYS A 156 -21.25 -30.92 41.46
CA LYS A 156 -20.83 -30.90 42.87
C LYS A 156 -19.33 -31.23 43.03
N CYS A 157 -18.52 -31.11 41.98
CA CYS A 157 -17.11 -31.55 41.99
C CYS A 157 -16.21 -30.75 42.94
N PHE A 158 -16.66 -29.57 43.38
CA PHE A 158 -15.96 -28.68 44.28
C PHE A 158 -16.70 -28.46 45.63
N ASP A 159 -17.75 -29.25 45.92
CA ASP A 159 -18.51 -29.16 47.18
C ASP A 159 -17.59 -29.40 48.39
N GLY A 160 -17.44 -28.39 49.25
CA GLY A 160 -16.60 -28.43 50.46
C GLY A 160 -15.24 -27.73 50.35
N LEU A 161 -14.85 -27.26 49.16
CA LEU A 161 -13.61 -26.49 48.92
C LEU A 161 -13.77 -25.00 49.30
N HIS A 162 -14.24 -24.72 50.52
CA HIS A 162 -14.67 -23.38 50.93
C HIS A 162 -13.55 -22.32 51.01
N SER A 163 -12.29 -22.72 51.09
CA SER A 163 -11.14 -21.79 51.13
C SER A 163 -10.47 -21.57 49.76
N LEU A 164 -11.03 -22.11 48.67
CA LEU A 164 -10.38 -22.08 47.37
C LEU A 164 -10.40 -20.66 46.77
N GLU A 165 -9.22 -20.11 46.52
CA GLU A 165 -8.99 -18.78 45.98
C GLU A 165 -8.57 -18.82 44.50
N THR A 166 -7.84 -19.86 44.09
CA THR A 166 -7.39 -20.07 42.70
C THR A 166 -7.84 -21.43 42.18
N LEU A 167 -8.51 -21.45 41.03
CA LEU A 167 -8.88 -22.66 40.30
C LEU A 167 -8.44 -22.57 38.84
N ASP A 168 -7.61 -23.52 38.41
CA ASP A 168 -7.05 -23.54 37.06
C ASP A 168 -7.45 -24.81 36.29
N LEU A 169 -8.29 -24.62 35.27
CA LEU A 169 -8.80 -25.63 34.32
C LEU A 169 -8.33 -25.34 32.88
N ASN A 170 -7.29 -24.51 32.70
CA ASN A 170 -6.79 -24.12 31.38
C ASN A 170 -6.32 -25.32 30.55
N TYR A 171 -6.31 -25.24 29.22
CA TYR A 171 -5.85 -26.33 28.33
C TYR A 171 -6.48 -27.70 28.65
N ASN A 172 -7.80 -27.77 28.53
CA ASN A 172 -8.59 -28.98 28.72
C ASN A 172 -9.55 -29.16 27.52
N ASN A 173 -10.61 -29.96 27.67
CA ASN A 173 -11.57 -30.26 26.60
C ASN A 173 -13.01 -29.91 27.00
N LEU A 174 -13.20 -28.89 27.85
CA LEU A 174 -14.52 -28.52 28.38
C LEU A 174 -15.41 -27.94 27.28
N ASP A 175 -16.53 -28.59 26.99
CA ASP A 175 -17.52 -28.13 26.01
C ASP A 175 -18.58 -27.18 26.63
N GLU A 176 -18.80 -27.26 27.95
CA GLU A 176 -19.78 -26.47 28.71
C GLU A 176 -19.13 -25.57 29.77
N PHE A 177 -19.79 -24.45 30.09
CA PHE A 177 -19.39 -23.56 31.19
C PHE A 177 -19.36 -24.30 32.55
N PRO A 178 -18.31 -24.14 33.38
CA PRO A 178 -18.12 -24.91 34.61
C PRO A 178 -19.05 -24.49 35.76
N THR A 179 -20.37 -24.68 35.62
CA THR A 179 -21.42 -24.27 36.59
C THR A 179 -21.21 -24.75 38.04
N ALA A 180 -20.34 -25.74 38.26
CA ALA A 180 -19.92 -26.20 39.58
C ALA A 180 -19.12 -25.15 40.38
N ILE A 181 -18.54 -24.11 39.76
CA ILE A 181 -17.80 -23.06 40.48
C ILE A 181 -18.67 -22.27 41.48
N ARG A 182 -19.99 -22.30 41.33
CA ARG A 182 -20.95 -21.50 42.12
C ARG A 182 -20.93 -21.79 43.64
N THR A 183 -20.23 -22.84 44.08
CA THR A 183 -20.03 -23.15 45.51
C THR A 183 -18.74 -22.55 46.09
N LEU A 184 -17.92 -21.87 45.28
CA LEU A 184 -16.59 -21.33 45.62
C LEU A 184 -16.66 -19.82 45.92
N SER A 185 -17.23 -19.44 47.06
CA SER A 185 -17.47 -18.03 47.43
C SER A 185 -16.20 -17.18 47.54
N ASN A 186 -15.07 -17.80 47.87
CA ASN A 186 -13.79 -17.14 48.12
C ASN A 186 -12.87 -17.14 46.88
N LEU A 187 -13.36 -17.60 45.72
CA LEU A 187 -12.61 -17.67 44.48
C LEU A 187 -12.26 -16.27 43.96
N LYS A 188 -10.95 -16.01 43.79
CA LYS A 188 -10.36 -14.74 43.31
C LYS A 188 -9.86 -14.85 41.88
N GLU A 189 -9.32 -16.01 41.52
CA GLU A 189 -8.79 -16.31 40.19
C GLU A 189 -9.40 -17.59 39.63
N LEU A 190 -9.83 -17.51 38.37
CA LEU A 190 -10.44 -18.62 37.65
C LEU A 190 -9.89 -18.73 36.22
N GLY A 191 -9.17 -19.82 35.95
CA GLY A 191 -8.72 -20.19 34.60
C GLY A 191 -9.61 -21.27 33.98
N PHE A 192 -10.09 -21.03 32.76
CA PHE A 192 -10.62 -22.05 31.85
C PHE A 192 -10.32 -21.73 30.37
N HIS A 193 -9.24 -20.99 30.09
CA HIS A 193 -8.81 -20.64 28.75
C HIS A 193 -8.36 -21.88 27.94
N SER A 194 -8.33 -21.77 26.61
CA SER A 194 -7.95 -22.85 25.69
C SER A 194 -8.77 -24.14 25.93
N ASN A 195 -10.09 -24.01 25.82
CA ASN A 195 -11.11 -25.06 25.96
C ASN A 195 -12.15 -24.93 24.83
N ASN A 196 -13.20 -25.78 24.82
CA ASN A 196 -14.21 -25.81 23.75
C ASN A 196 -15.48 -24.99 24.05
N ILE A 197 -15.49 -24.16 25.10
CA ILE A 197 -16.73 -23.59 25.66
C ILE A 197 -17.35 -22.58 24.70
N ARG A 198 -18.60 -22.84 24.29
CA ARG A 198 -19.31 -22.02 23.27
C ARG A 198 -20.18 -20.91 23.83
N SER A 199 -20.49 -20.94 25.14
CA SER A 199 -21.37 -19.95 25.75
C SER A 199 -21.09 -19.73 27.23
N ILE A 200 -21.25 -18.49 27.68
CA ILE A 200 -21.29 -18.12 29.10
C ILE A 200 -22.77 -17.82 29.47
N PRO A 201 -23.39 -18.55 30.40
CA PRO A 201 -24.81 -18.42 30.69
C PRO A 201 -25.15 -17.15 31.50
N GLU A 202 -26.44 -16.81 31.53
CA GLU A 202 -26.98 -15.80 32.46
C GLU A 202 -26.58 -16.11 33.92
N LYS A 203 -26.15 -15.08 34.66
CA LYS A 203 -25.73 -15.16 36.07
C LYS A 203 -24.59 -16.17 36.34
N ALA A 204 -23.73 -16.40 35.35
CA ALA A 204 -22.60 -17.34 35.38
C ALA A 204 -21.79 -17.33 36.69
N PHE A 205 -21.41 -16.14 37.17
CA PHE A 205 -20.49 -15.97 38.30
C PHE A 205 -21.17 -15.55 39.62
N VAL A 206 -22.50 -15.68 39.73
CA VAL A 206 -23.30 -15.20 40.89
C VAL A 206 -22.94 -15.84 42.24
N GLY A 207 -22.18 -16.94 42.25
CA GLY A 207 -21.66 -17.58 43.46
C GLY A 207 -20.25 -17.14 43.86
N ASN A 208 -19.63 -16.23 43.08
CA ASN A 208 -18.19 -15.97 43.10
C ASN A 208 -17.88 -14.45 43.17
N PRO A 209 -18.42 -13.70 44.17
CA PRO A 209 -18.30 -12.24 44.23
C PRO A 209 -16.87 -11.74 44.47
N SER A 210 -15.97 -12.64 44.90
CA SER A 210 -14.56 -12.33 45.22
C SER A 210 -13.64 -12.34 43.99
N LEU A 211 -14.16 -12.60 42.78
CA LEU A 211 -13.36 -12.72 41.56
C LEU A 211 -12.70 -11.40 41.15
N ILE A 212 -11.38 -11.42 41.05
CA ILE A 212 -10.51 -10.33 40.57
C ILE A 212 -10.15 -10.54 39.09
N THR A 213 -9.91 -11.80 38.71
CA THR A 213 -9.35 -12.19 37.42
C THR A 213 -10.02 -13.46 36.88
N ILE A 214 -10.40 -13.46 35.60
CA ILE A 214 -11.00 -14.61 34.92
C ILE A 214 -10.31 -14.82 33.56
N HIS A 215 -9.56 -15.91 33.41
CA HIS A 215 -8.86 -16.26 32.17
C HIS A 215 -9.69 -17.25 31.34
N PHE A 216 -10.36 -16.76 30.29
CA PHE A 216 -11.27 -17.57 29.45
C PHE A 216 -11.05 -17.45 27.93
N TYR A 217 -9.96 -16.80 27.49
CA TYR A 217 -9.58 -16.69 26.08
C TYR A 217 -9.34 -18.07 25.42
N ASP A 218 -9.12 -18.09 24.10
CA ASP A 218 -8.99 -19.31 23.30
C ASP A 218 -10.14 -20.33 23.48
N ASN A 219 -11.33 -19.85 23.85
CA ASN A 219 -12.57 -20.61 23.78
C ASN A 219 -13.41 -20.10 22.60
N PRO A 220 -14.14 -20.98 21.88
CA PRO A 220 -15.03 -20.61 20.78
C PRO A 220 -16.35 -20.01 21.29
N ILE A 221 -16.28 -19.02 22.18
CA ILE A 221 -17.44 -18.36 22.80
C ILE A 221 -18.18 -17.57 21.73
N GLN A 222 -19.43 -17.96 21.46
CA GLN A 222 -20.31 -17.28 20.53
C GLN A 222 -21.34 -16.42 21.27
N PHE A 223 -21.85 -16.91 22.42
CA PHE A 223 -22.90 -16.27 23.20
C PHE A 223 -22.47 -15.96 24.64
N VAL A 224 -22.91 -14.82 25.17
CA VAL A 224 -22.75 -14.44 26.57
C VAL A 224 -24.08 -13.89 27.08
N GLY A 225 -24.56 -14.40 28.21
CA GLY A 225 -25.77 -13.90 28.87
C GLY A 225 -25.59 -12.46 29.36
N ARG A 226 -26.62 -11.61 29.19
CA ARG A 226 -26.56 -10.18 29.50
C ARG A 226 -26.25 -9.90 30.98
N SER A 227 -26.65 -10.78 31.89
CA SER A 227 -26.38 -10.72 33.33
C SER A 227 -25.20 -11.60 33.80
N ALA A 228 -24.38 -12.13 32.88
CA ALA A 228 -23.29 -13.06 33.23
C ALA A 228 -22.27 -12.46 34.21
N PHE A 229 -21.94 -11.18 34.05
CA PHE A 229 -20.88 -10.45 34.78
C PHE A 229 -21.39 -9.40 35.77
N GLN A 230 -22.66 -9.47 36.19
CA GLN A 230 -23.20 -8.64 37.27
C GLN A 230 -22.60 -9.02 38.64
N HIS A 231 -22.55 -8.06 39.57
CA HIS A 231 -22.16 -8.25 40.98
C HIS A 231 -20.76 -8.85 41.19
N LEU A 232 -19.77 -8.42 40.41
CA LEU A 232 -18.35 -8.79 40.55
C LEU A 232 -17.53 -7.56 41.00
N PRO A 233 -17.66 -7.10 42.27
CA PRO A 233 -17.10 -5.83 42.73
C PRO A 233 -15.58 -5.75 42.72
N GLU A 234 -14.86 -6.88 42.68
CA GLU A 234 -13.38 -6.90 42.65
C GLU A 234 -12.79 -7.10 41.24
N LEU A 235 -13.62 -7.31 40.21
CA LEU A 235 -13.18 -7.59 38.84
C LEU A 235 -12.59 -6.33 38.18
N ARG A 236 -11.32 -6.41 37.75
CA ARG A 236 -10.59 -5.28 37.14
C ARG A 236 -10.55 -5.30 35.62
N THR A 237 -10.55 -6.48 35.01
CA THR A 237 -10.39 -6.65 33.56
C THR A 237 -11.43 -7.62 33.02
N LEU A 238 -12.11 -7.23 31.94
CA LEU A 238 -13.03 -8.09 31.19
C LEU A 238 -12.69 -8.03 29.70
N THR A 239 -12.34 -9.18 29.11
CA THR A 239 -11.90 -9.29 27.72
C THR A 239 -12.70 -10.35 26.98
N LEU A 240 -13.59 -9.91 26.08
CA LEU A 240 -14.48 -10.72 25.26
C LEU A 240 -14.17 -10.47 23.78
N ASN A 241 -13.61 -11.45 23.08
CA ASN A 241 -13.19 -11.32 21.68
C ASN A 241 -13.89 -12.36 20.81
N GLY A 242 -14.47 -11.94 19.69
CA GLY A 242 -15.12 -12.81 18.70
C GLY A 242 -16.49 -13.38 19.10
N ALA A 243 -17.11 -12.82 20.15
CA ALA A 243 -18.40 -13.26 20.71
C ALA A 243 -19.59 -12.83 19.83
N SER A 244 -19.62 -13.38 18.62
CA SER A 244 -20.41 -12.94 17.47
C SER A 244 -21.94 -13.02 17.58
N GLN A 245 -22.51 -13.54 18.68
CA GLN A 245 -23.95 -13.52 18.96
C GLN A 245 -24.35 -12.48 20.02
N ILE A 246 -23.41 -11.70 20.56
CA ILE A 246 -23.72 -10.58 21.46
C ILE A 246 -24.26 -9.41 20.62
N THR A 247 -25.55 -9.08 20.77
CA THR A 247 -26.23 -7.96 20.09
C THR A 247 -26.48 -6.75 21.00
N GLU A 248 -26.50 -6.96 22.31
CA GLU A 248 -26.67 -5.91 23.33
C GLU A 248 -25.41 -5.80 24.20
N PHE A 249 -25.10 -4.60 24.67
CA PHE A 249 -24.04 -4.38 25.66
C PHE A 249 -24.40 -5.09 27.00
N PRO A 250 -23.45 -5.81 27.65
CA PRO A 250 -23.71 -6.55 28.89
C PRO A 250 -24.06 -5.61 30.05
N ASP A 251 -24.89 -6.08 30.99
CA ASP A 251 -25.20 -5.32 32.20
C ASP A 251 -24.14 -5.58 33.28
N LEU A 252 -23.38 -4.53 33.59
CA LEU A 252 -22.27 -4.56 34.55
C LEU A 252 -22.67 -3.98 35.92
N THR A 253 -23.97 -3.95 36.23
CA THR A 253 -24.50 -3.57 37.55
C THR A 253 -23.79 -4.35 38.67
N GLY A 254 -23.15 -3.62 39.59
CA GLY A 254 -22.38 -4.18 40.71
C GLY A 254 -20.91 -4.50 40.41
N THR A 255 -20.42 -4.22 39.20
CA THR A 255 -19.07 -4.54 38.71
C THR A 255 -18.27 -3.25 38.43
N ALA A 256 -18.33 -2.30 39.37
CA ALA A 256 -17.93 -0.91 39.15
C ALA A 256 -16.42 -0.60 39.30
N ASN A 257 -15.61 -1.57 39.72
CA ASN A 257 -14.15 -1.43 39.83
C ASN A 257 -13.39 -1.86 38.56
N LEU A 258 -14.12 -2.07 37.45
CA LEU A 258 -13.52 -2.41 36.16
C LEU A 258 -12.62 -1.27 35.65
N GLU A 259 -11.36 -1.60 35.40
CA GLU A 259 -10.32 -0.71 34.88
C GLU A 259 -10.13 -0.89 33.36
N SER A 260 -10.36 -2.10 32.83
CA SER A 260 -10.24 -2.41 31.41
C SER A 260 -11.41 -3.24 30.90
N LEU A 261 -12.09 -2.74 29.87
CA LEU A 261 -13.16 -3.42 29.15
C LEU A 261 -12.80 -3.57 27.67
N THR A 262 -12.70 -4.80 27.21
CA THR A 262 -12.52 -5.17 25.81
C THR A 262 -13.69 -6.06 25.39
N LEU A 263 -14.47 -5.65 24.39
CA LEU A 263 -15.62 -6.40 23.88
C LEU A 263 -15.69 -6.24 22.35
N THR A 264 -14.99 -7.12 21.64
CA THR A 264 -14.69 -7.01 20.21
C THR A 264 -15.26 -8.16 19.38
N GLY A 265 -15.55 -7.92 18.10
CA GLY A 265 -16.06 -8.95 17.20
C GLY A 265 -17.47 -9.42 17.54
N ALA A 266 -18.34 -8.47 17.92
CA ALA A 266 -19.74 -8.69 18.29
C ALA A 266 -20.68 -7.84 17.40
N GLN A 267 -21.99 -7.86 17.67
CA GLN A 267 -23.02 -7.19 16.86
C GLN A 267 -23.70 -6.04 17.62
N ILE A 268 -22.95 -5.34 18.49
CA ILE A 268 -23.49 -4.27 19.34
C ILE A 268 -23.70 -3.01 18.49
N SER A 269 -24.95 -2.56 18.38
CA SER A 269 -25.34 -1.39 17.56
C SER A 269 -25.39 -0.07 18.32
N SER A 270 -25.51 -0.12 19.65
CA SER A 270 -25.61 1.08 20.50
C SER A 270 -25.16 0.79 21.94
N LEU A 271 -24.79 1.85 22.66
CA LEU A 271 -24.43 1.80 24.08
C LEU A 271 -25.50 2.46 24.95
N PRO A 272 -25.76 1.94 26.17
CA PRO A 272 -26.59 2.64 27.14
C PRO A 272 -26.02 4.03 27.47
N GLN A 273 -26.87 5.06 27.54
CA GLN A 273 -26.44 6.41 27.93
C GLN A 273 -25.84 6.46 29.34
N THR A 274 -26.24 5.53 30.22
CA THR A 274 -25.73 5.37 31.59
C THR A 274 -24.53 4.41 31.69
N VAL A 275 -23.84 4.08 30.58
CA VAL A 275 -22.73 3.11 30.60
C VAL A 275 -21.57 3.56 31.50
N CYS A 276 -21.26 4.86 31.54
CA CYS A 276 -20.23 5.40 32.41
C CYS A 276 -20.66 5.49 33.89
N ASP A 277 -21.96 5.53 34.19
CA ASP A 277 -22.46 5.48 35.58
C ASP A 277 -22.19 4.10 36.21
N GLN A 278 -22.14 3.04 35.39
CA GLN A 278 -21.73 1.70 35.82
C GLN A 278 -20.20 1.54 35.95
N LEU A 279 -19.41 2.35 35.23
CA LEU A 279 -17.97 2.14 35.01
C LEU A 279 -17.08 3.35 35.40
N PRO A 280 -17.19 3.91 36.62
CA PRO A 280 -16.48 5.13 37.04
C PRO A 280 -14.95 4.96 37.18
N ASN A 281 -14.45 3.71 37.17
CA ASN A 281 -13.03 3.40 37.30
C ASN A 281 -12.32 3.11 35.96
N LEU A 282 -13.05 3.13 34.84
CA LEU A 282 -12.56 2.63 33.56
C LEU A 282 -11.42 3.48 32.98
N GLN A 283 -10.32 2.82 32.62
CA GLN A 283 -9.12 3.41 32.02
C GLN A 283 -8.95 3.01 30.54
N VAL A 284 -9.38 1.81 30.18
CA VAL A 284 -9.33 1.30 28.80
C VAL A 284 -10.71 0.81 28.38
N LEU A 285 -11.20 1.33 27.25
CA LEU A 285 -12.38 0.84 26.54
C LEU A 285 -11.99 0.44 25.11
N ASP A 286 -12.23 -0.80 24.73
CA ASP A 286 -12.07 -1.31 23.37
C ASP A 286 -13.36 -2.02 22.93
N LEU A 287 -14.09 -1.41 22.00
CA LEU A 287 -15.30 -1.96 21.38
C LEU A 287 -15.10 -2.08 19.86
N SER A 288 -13.87 -2.33 19.43
CA SER A 288 -13.55 -2.47 18.01
C SER A 288 -14.22 -3.69 17.35
N TYR A 289 -14.53 -3.61 16.06
CA TYR A 289 -15.27 -4.63 15.32
C TYR A 289 -16.66 -4.90 15.94
N ASN A 290 -17.48 -3.84 16.00
CA ASN A 290 -18.91 -3.89 16.36
C ASN A 290 -19.72 -3.13 15.29
N LEU A 291 -20.99 -2.79 15.59
CA LEU A 291 -21.91 -2.12 14.68
C LEU A 291 -22.38 -0.76 15.22
N LEU A 292 -21.58 -0.10 16.07
CA LEU A 292 -21.97 1.13 16.75
C LEU A 292 -22.21 2.27 15.75
N GLU A 293 -23.45 2.76 15.64
CA GLU A 293 -23.80 3.92 14.81
C GLU A 293 -23.68 5.25 15.57
N ASP A 294 -24.03 5.24 16.86
CA ASP A 294 -24.15 6.42 17.72
C ASP A 294 -23.34 6.24 19.03
N LEU A 295 -22.74 7.33 19.51
CA LEU A 295 -21.96 7.34 20.76
C LEU A 295 -22.72 8.08 21.90
N PRO A 296 -22.68 7.56 23.14
CA PRO A 296 -23.12 8.30 24.32
C PRO A 296 -22.06 9.33 24.75
N SER A 297 -22.38 10.16 25.74
CA SER A 297 -21.36 10.99 26.41
C SER A 297 -20.51 10.12 27.34
N PHE A 298 -19.20 10.10 27.12
CA PHE A 298 -18.24 9.40 27.98
C PHE A 298 -17.79 10.24 29.20
N SER A 299 -18.28 11.47 29.39
CA SER A 299 -17.77 12.44 30.39
C SER A 299 -17.76 11.97 31.85
N VAL A 300 -18.60 10.98 32.21
CA VAL A 300 -18.61 10.38 33.56
C VAL A 300 -17.46 9.38 33.75
N CYS A 301 -16.94 8.76 32.68
CA CYS A 301 -15.78 7.88 32.68
C CYS A 301 -14.43 8.66 32.78
N GLN A 302 -14.30 9.54 33.78
CA GLN A 302 -13.20 10.52 33.89
C GLN A 302 -11.78 9.93 33.92
N LYS A 303 -11.63 8.63 34.22
CA LYS A 303 -10.33 7.93 34.27
C LYS A 303 -9.87 7.35 32.92
N LEU A 304 -10.65 7.49 31.85
CA LEU A 304 -10.30 6.93 30.54
C LEU A 304 -8.99 7.49 29.99
N GLN A 305 -8.11 6.57 29.59
CA GLN A 305 -6.78 6.82 29.00
C GLN A 305 -6.69 6.30 27.56
N LYS A 306 -7.37 5.19 27.24
CA LYS A 306 -7.51 4.66 25.86
C LYS A 306 -8.98 4.41 25.54
N ILE A 307 -9.41 4.88 24.37
CA ILE A 307 -10.65 4.49 23.71
C ILE A 307 -10.30 3.91 22.33
N ASP A 308 -10.79 2.71 22.02
CA ASP A 308 -10.70 2.09 20.70
C ASP A 308 -12.08 1.68 20.20
N LEU A 309 -12.49 2.28 19.08
CA LEU A 309 -13.80 2.15 18.45
C LEU A 309 -13.66 1.86 16.94
N ARG A 310 -12.49 1.40 16.50
CA ARG A 310 -12.25 1.12 15.07
C ARG A 310 -13.16 0.02 14.53
N HIS A 311 -13.44 0.03 13.22
CA HIS A 311 -14.36 -0.92 12.59
C HIS A 311 -15.72 -0.94 13.29
N ASN A 312 -16.40 0.20 13.22
CA ASN A 312 -17.78 0.42 13.64
C ASN A 312 -18.51 1.24 12.56
N GLU A 313 -19.75 1.63 12.82
CA GLU A 313 -20.64 2.28 11.85
C GLU A 313 -20.85 3.79 12.15
N ILE A 314 -19.97 4.38 12.95
CA ILE A 314 -20.14 5.73 13.54
C ILE A 314 -20.12 6.79 12.42
N TYR A 315 -21.16 7.63 12.36
CA TYR A 315 -21.34 8.63 11.28
C TYR A 315 -21.05 10.09 11.70
N GLU A 316 -21.20 10.41 12.99
CA GLU A 316 -21.01 11.76 13.55
C GLU A 316 -20.30 11.70 14.91
N ILE A 317 -19.39 12.63 15.18
CA ILE A 317 -18.83 12.85 16.52
C ILE A 317 -19.39 14.16 17.10
N LYS A 318 -20.25 14.02 18.10
CA LYS A 318 -20.98 15.10 18.80
C LYS A 318 -20.10 15.80 19.84
N VAL A 319 -20.51 16.99 20.29
CA VAL A 319 -19.72 17.88 21.17
C VAL A 319 -19.48 17.30 22.58
N ASP A 320 -20.39 16.47 23.04
CA ASP A 320 -20.49 15.89 24.37
C ASP A 320 -19.92 14.47 24.48
N ALA A 321 -19.60 13.83 23.34
CA ALA A 321 -19.09 12.46 23.29
C ALA A 321 -17.81 12.27 24.12
N PHE A 322 -16.80 13.15 23.95
CA PHE A 322 -15.49 13.07 24.63
C PHE A 322 -15.23 14.24 25.59
N LEU A 323 -16.29 14.94 26.01
CA LEU A 323 -16.18 16.14 26.84
C LEU A 323 -15.55 15.81 28.21
N GLN A 324 -14.63 16.66 28.68
CA GLN A 324 -13.92 16.56 29.96
C GLN A 324 -13.10 15.27 30.23
N LEU A 325 -12.72 14.49 29.22
CA LEU A 325 -11.83 13.33 29.40
C LEU A 325 -10.34 13.75 29.57
N LEU A 326 -10.03 14.37 30.72
CA LEU A 326 -8.72 14.95 31.02
C LEU A 326 -7.56 13.94 30.97
N GLY A 327 -7.83 12.65 31.23
CA GLY A 327 -6.84 11.56 31.21
C GLY A 327 -6.61 10.91 29.84
N LEU A 328 -7.40 11.22 28.82
CA LEU A 328 -7.41 10.49 27.56
C LEU A 328 -6.14 10.73 26.75
N ARG A 329 -5.36 9.68 26.49
CA ARG A 329 -4.09 9.71 25.76
C ARG A 329 -4.19 9.17 24.34
N SER A 330 -5.10 8.23 24.08
CA SER A 330 -5.25 7.56 22.79
C SER A 330 -6.72 7.40 22.43
N LEU A 331 -7.12 7.93 21.27
CA LEU A 331 -8.44 7.77 20.69
C LEU A 331 -8.32 7.17 19.28
N ASN A 332 -8.93 6.00 19.07
CA ASN A 332 -8.95 5.32 17.78
C ASN A 332 -10.39 5.19 17.27
N LEU A 333 -10.66 5.81 16.13
CA LEU A 333 -11.93 5.88 15.41
C LEU A 333 -11.76 5.44 13.95
N ALA A 334 -10.66 4.74 13.62
CA ALA A 334 -10.37 4.31 12.26
C ALA A 334 -11.44 3.36 11.69
N TRP A 335 -11.62 3.32 10.37
CA TRP A 335 -12.59 2.44 9.70
C TRP A 335 -14.01 2.61 10.27
N ASN A 336 -14.51 3.84 10.22
CA ASN A 336 -15.88 4.21 10.54
C ASN A 336 -16.48 4.99 9.36
N LYS A 337 -17.71 5.47 9.49
CA LYS A 337 -18.41 6.27 8.45
C LYS A 337 -18.44 7.76 8.78
N ILE A 338 -17.49 8.26 9.60
CA ILE A 338 -17.56 9.61 10.16
C ILE A 338 -17.46 10.64 9.03
N VAL A 339 -18.54 11.39 8.81
CA VAL A 339 -18.61 12.49 7.83
C VAL A 339 -18.31 13.83 8.51
N ILE A 340 -18.78 13.99 9.76
CA ILE A 340 -18.75 15.25 10.51
C ILE A 340 -18.22 15.00 11.92
N ILE A 341 -17.30 15.87 12.36
CA ILE A 341 -16.86 15.99 13.75
C ILE A 341 -17.18 17.42 14.19
N HIS A 342 -17.90 17.59 15.30
CA HIS A 342 -18.22 18.91 15.82
C HIS A 342 -16.93 19.68 16.19
N PRO A 343 -16.76 20.98 15.85
CA PRO A 343 -15.49 21.70 16.00
C PRO A 343 -14.86 21.66 17.40
N ASN A 344 -15.69 21.60 18.44
CA ASN A 344 -15.24 21.56 19.84
C ASN A 344 -15.19 20.16 20.46
N ALA A 345 -15.47 19.07 19.72
CA ALA A 345 -15.56 17.71 20.27
C ALA A 345 -14.25 17.22 20.93
N PHE A 346 -13.10 17.75 20.51
CA PHE A 346 -11.79 17.44 21.08
C PHE A 346 -11.22 18.58 21.96
N SER A 347 -11.97 19.67 22.16
CA SER A 347 -11.47 20.90 22.82
C SER A 347 -11.06 20.71 24.29
N THR A 348 -11.54 19.65 24.95
CA THR A 348 -11.28 19.35 26.37
C THR A 348 -10.42 18.10 26.58
N LEU A 349 -9.54 17.77 25.63
CA LEU A 349 -8.68 16.58 25.65
C LEU A 349 -7.18 16.92 25.81
N PRO A 350 -6.77 17.57 26.92
CA PRO A 350 -5.41 18.13 27.07
C PRO A 350 -4.30 17.08 27.10
N SER A 351 -4.60 15.83 27.43
CA SER A 351 -3.63 14.73 27.49
C SER A 351 -3.56 13.90 26.20
N LEU A 352 -4.26 14.28 25.13
CA LEU A 352 -4.38 13.44 23.93
C LEU A 352 -3.09 13.46 23.12
N ILE A 353 -2.45 12.28 23.05
CA ILE A 353 -1.13 12.06 22.45
C ILE A 353 -1.26 11.36 21.08
N LYS A 354 -2.29 10.51 20.91
CA LYS A 354 -2.55 9.73 19.68
C LYS A 354 -4.02 9.84 19.25
N LEU A 355 -4.23 10.21 17.98
CA LEU A 355 -5.55 10.24 17.34
C LEU A 355 -5.50 9.50 16.00
N ASP A 356 -6.35 8.49 15.84
CA ASP A 356 -6.52 7.75 14.59
C ASP A 356 -7.95 7.91 14.06
N LEU A 357 -8.07 8.50 12.88
CA LEU A 357 -9.30 8.74 12.13
C LEU A 357 -9.19 8.18 10.70
N SER A 358 -8.29 7.22 10.46
CA SER A 358 -8.04 6.62 9.15
C SER A 358 -9.29 5.95 8.58
N SER A 359 -9.42 5.86 7.25
CA SER A 359 -10.55 5.23 6.55
C SER A 359 -11.92 5.69 7.06
N ASN A 360 -12.13 7.01 7.06
CA ASN A 360 -13.41 7.68 7.32
C ASN A 360 -13.82 8.55 6.12
N LEU A 361 -14.93 9.27 6.24
CA LEU A 361 -15.55 10.09 5.19
C LEU A 361 -15.34 11.60 5.43
N LEU A 362 -14.29 11.98 6.16
CA LEU A 362 -14.05 13.36 6.56
C LEU A 362 -13.72 14.26 5.36
N SER A 363 -14.40 15.41 5.29
CA SER A 363 -14.11 16.50 4.36
C SER A 363 -13.33 17.66 5.00
N SER A 364 -13.35 17.73 6.33
CA SER A 364 -12.66 18.75 7.14
C SER A 364 -12.25 18.15 8.48
N PHE A 365 -11.28 18.79 9.16
CA PHE A 365 -10.70 18.28 10.40
C PHE A 365 -10.60 19.41 11.45
N PRO A 366 -11.16 19.24 12.67
CA PRO A 366 -11.05 20.24 13.71
C PRO A 366 -9.67 20.21 14.37
N VAL A 367 -9.08 21.38 14.59
CA VAL A 367 -7.73 21.53 15.20
C VAL A 367 -7.78 21.94 16.69
N THR A 368 -8.93 22.40 17.17
CA THR A 368 -9.09 23.01 18.50
C THR A 368 -8.88 22.00 19.63
N GLY A 369 -7.87 22.24 20.48
CA GLY A 369 -7.52 21.39 21.62
C GLY A 369 -6.53 20.28 21.33
N LEU A 370 -6.11 20.09 20.07
CA LEU A 370 -5.26 18.96 19.64
C LEU A 370 -3.75 19.28 19.62
N HIS A 371 -3.32 20.39 20.22
CA HIS A 371 -1.94 20.89 20.14
C HIS A 371 -0.87 19.94 20.72
N GLY A 372 -1.25 19.03 21.62
CA GLY A 372 -0.38 18.02 22.24
C GLY A 372 -0.27 16.68 21.50
N LEU A 373 -0.90 16.54 20.33
CA LEU A 373 -0.80 15.31 19.54
C LEU A 373 0.64 15.06 19.08
N THR A 374 1.11 13.82 19.30
CA THR A 374 2.38 13.32 18.75
C THR A 374 2.17 12.34 17.59
N HIS A 375 1.01 11.68 17.53
CA HIS A 375 0.61 10.78 16.45
C HIS A 375 -0.77 11.19 15.92
N LEU A 376 -0.88 11.43 14.61
CA LEU A 376 -2.14 11.76 13.93
C LEU A 376 -2.28 10.94 12.64
N LYS A 377 -3.38 10.20 12.50
CA LYS A 377 -3.68 9.41 11.30
C LYS A 377 -5.01 9.80 10.67
N LEU A 378 -4.97 10.08 9.36
CA LEU A 378 -6.05 10.63 8.52
C LEU A 378 -6.09 9.97 7.13
N THR A 379 -5.31 8.92 6.88
CA THR A 379 -5.30 8.16 5.61
C THR A 379 -6.69 7.68 5.20
N GLY A 380 -6.94 7.48 3.90
CA GLY A 380 -8.25 7.06 3.39
C GLY A 380 -9.38 8.12 3.41
N ASN A 381 -9.19 9.27 4.06
CA ASN A 381 -10.16 10.38 4.02
C ASN A 381 -10.04 11.17 2.70
N HIS A 382 -10.52 10.61 1.59
CA HIS A 382 -10.36 11.17 0.24
C HIS A 382 -11.03 12.54 0.00
N ALA A 383 -11.99 12.94 0.84
CA ALA A 383 -12.58 14.28 0.80
C ALA A 383 -11.73 15.34 1.55
N LEU A 384 -10.79 14.93 2.41
CA LEU A 384 -9.93 15.81 3.20
C LEU A 384 -8.75 16.32 2.37
N GLN A 385 -9.04 17.19 1.40
CA GLN A 385 -8.08 17.74 0.43
C GLN A 385 -7.43 19.06 0.90
N SER A 386 -7.88 19.61 2.04
CA SER A 386 -7.33 20.83 2.65
C SER A 386 -5.94 20.62 3.23
N LEU A 387 -5.05 21.60 3.08
CA LEU A 387 -3.75 21.63 3.76
C LEU A 387 -3.93 21.94 5.25
N ILE A 388 -3.28 21.17 6.12
CA ILE A 388 -3.28 21.36 7.57
C ILE A 388 -1.98 22.09 7.95
N SER A 389 -2.06 23.24 8.65
CA SER A 389 -0.86 23.98 9.10
C SER A 389 -0.19 23.27 10.27
N SER A 390 1.14 23.16 10.20
CA SER A 390 2.01 22.63 11.26
C SER A 390 2.06 23.51 12.50
N GLU A 391 1.74 24.81 12.38
CA GLU A 391 1.64 25.75 13.51
C GLU A 391 0.61 25.29 14.57
N ASN A 392 -0.42 24.55 14.16
CA ASN A 392 -1.43 24.01 15.07
C ASN A 392 -0.93 22.79 15.88
N PHE A 393 0.18 22.17 15.48
CA PHE A 393 0.60 20.84 15.91
C PHE A 393 2.12 20.75 16.16
N PRO A 394 2.67 21.49 17.13
CA PRO A 394 4.12 21.56 17.37
C PRO A 394 4.75 20.23 17.80
N GLU A 395 3.99 19.36 18.49
CA GLU A 395 4.50 18.10 19.06
C GLU A 395 4.38 16.87 18.11
N LEU A 396 3.87 17.03 16.89
CA LEU A 396 3.65 15.90 15.98
C LEU A 396 4.97 15.26 15.53
N LYS A 397 5.12 13.96 15.80
CA LYS A 397 6.26 13.14 15.38
C LYS A 397 5.90 12.15 14.28
N VAL A 398 4.69 11.58 14.31
CA VAL A 398 4.21 10.59 13.33
C VAL A 398 2.88 11.05 12.74
N ILE A 399 2.83 11.15 11.41
CA ILE A 399 1.67 11.64 10.67
C ILE A 399 1.35 10.70 9.51
N GLU A 400 0.08 10.35 9.35
CA GLU A 400 -0.42 9.63 8.17
C GLU A 400 -1.53 10.46 7.52
N MET A 401 -1.29 10.98 6.32
CA MET A 401 -2.19 11.86 5.57
C MET A 401 -2.83 11.14 4.37
N PRO A 402 -4.02 11.56 3.91
CA PRO A 402 -4.60 10.99 2.69
C PRO A 402 -3.82 11.37 1.42
N TYR A 403 -3.13 12.51 1.40
CA TYR A 403 -2.32 12.96 0.25
C TYR A 403 -0.91 13.39 0.64
N ALA A 404 0.09 12.99 -0.15
CA ALA A 404 1.50 13.34 0.06
C ALA A 404 1.76 14.86 0.12
N TYR A 405 0.94 15.64 -0.58
CA TYR A 405 0.98 17.10 -0.56
C TYR A 405 0.76 17.70 0.83
N GLN A 406 0.02 17.03 1.72
CA GLN A 406 -0.21 17.52 3.08
C GLN A 406 1.04 17.38 3.95
N CYS A 407 1.87 16.35 3.72
CA CYS A 407 3.17 16.20 4.38
C CYS A 407 4.15 17.33 4.07
N CYS A 408 3.96 18.08 2.98
CA CYS A 408 4.78 19.26 2.65
C CYS A 408 4.75 20.35 3.74
N ALA A 409 3.64 20.49 4.48
CA ALA A 409 3.52 21.48 5.56
C ALA A 409 4.40 21.18 6.79
N PHE A 410 4.94 19.96 6.88
CA PHE A 410 5.69 19.46 8.04
C PHE A 410 7.20 19.31 7.75
N GLY A 411 7.74 20.05 6.77
CA GLY A 411 9.18 20.18 6.52
C GLY A 411 9.90 18.95 5.94
N VAL A 412 9.17 17.85 5.68
CA VAL A 412 9.70 16.53 5.31
C VAL A 412 10.69 16.55 4.13
N CYS A 413 10.54 17.50 3.19
CA CYS A 413 11.41 17.61 2.03
C CYS A 413 12.82 18.16 2.31
N GLU A 414 13.04 18.96 3.37
CA GLU A 414 14.38 19.51 3.62
C GLU A 414 15.41 18.43 3.95
N ASN A 415 14.98 17.38 4.67
CA ASN A 415 15.89 16.39 5.22
C ASN A 415 16.46 15.46 4.12
N MET A 416 15.70 15.13 3.07
CA MET A 416 16.25 14.34 1.94
C MET A 416 17.37 15.08 1.20
N TYR A 417 17.20 16.37 0.91
CA TYR A 417 18.22 17.17 0.22
C TYR A 417 19.40 17.55 1.12
N LYS A 418 19.20 17.66 2.45
CA LYS A 418 20.32 17.76 3.40
C LYS A 418 21.15 16.46 3.42
N LEU A 419 20.51 15.29 3.49
CA LEU A 419 21.21 14.00 3.53
C LEU A 419 22.04 13.73 2.26
N SER A 420 21.50 14.04 1.06
CA SER A 420 22.26 13.90 -0.19
C SER A 420 23.45 14.85 -0.30
N ASN A 421 23.35 16.05 0.28
CA ASN A 421 24.45 17.01 0.32
C ASN A 421 25.51 16.69 1.39
N GLN A 422 25.16 15.89 2.40
CA GLN A 422 26.10 15.42 3.41
C GLN A 422 26.99 14.28 2.87
N TRP A 423 26.45 13.41 2.01
CA TRP A 423 27.22 12.37 1.32
C TRP A 423 28.23 12.95 0.30
N ASN A 424 27.96 14.12 -0.28
CA ASN A 424 28.88 14.81 -1.20
C ASN A 424 29.95 15.69 -0.51
N LYS A 425 30.18 15.51 0.81
CA LYS A 425 31.29 16.13 1.56
C LYS A 425 32.03 15.13 2.47
N GLY A 426 32.28 13.93 1.95
CA GLY A 426 33.04 12.85 2.64
C GLY A 426 34.40 12.48 2.04
N ASP A 427 34.69 12.83 0.78
CA ASP A 427 35.91 12.39 0.08
C ASP A 427 37.17 13.16 0.51
N ASN A 428 37.75 12.78 1.67
CA ASN A 428 39.21 12.74 1.92
C ASN A 428 39.55 12.22 3.34
N SER A 429 39.24 10.95 3.63
CA SER A 429 39.88 10.20 4.72
C SER A 429 40.01 8.72 4.33
N SER A 430 41.13 8.09 4.69
CA SER A 430 41.51 6.76 4.22
C SER A 430 40.61 5.63 4.74
N MET A 431 40.34 4.65 3.87
CA MET A 431 39.70 3.38 4.22
C MET A 431 40.67 2.48 4.99
N ASP A 432 40.86 2.73 6.29
CA ASP A 432 41.65 1.86 7.16
C ASP A 432 41.32 2.03 8.67
N ASP A 433 40.04 1.85 9.08
CA ASP A 433 39.69 1.78 10.52
C ASP A 433 38.34 1.06 10.86
N LEU A 434 37.88 0.11 10.03
CA LEU A 434 36.58 -0.58 10.20
C LEU A 434 36.65 -2.07 10.57
N TYR A 435 37.73 -2.54 11.22
CA TYR A 435 37.84 -3.92 11.72
C TYR A 435 38.61 -4.04 13.04
N LYS A 436 38.23 -3.27 14.08
CA LYS A 436 38.92 -3.37 15.39
C LYS A 436 38.17 -2.91 16.65
N LYS A 437 36.94 -3.39 16.88
CA LYS A 437 36.34 -3.30 18.25
C LYS A 437 35.34 -4.39 18.63
N ASP A 438 35.73 -5.63 18.38
CA ASP A 438 35.16 -6.79 19.08
C ASP A 438 36.13 -7.27 20.19
N ALA A 439 35.61 -7.96 21.21
CA ALA A 439 36.33 -8.43 22.40
C ALA A 439 36.96 -7.33 23.29
N GLY A 440 36.13 -6.63 24.07
CA GLY A 440 36.54 -5.70 25.14
C GLY A 440 35.72 -5.90 26.42
N MET A 441 35.92 -7.01 27.13
CA MET A 441 35.17 -7.34 28.35
C MET A 441 35.47 -6.36 29.49
N PHE A 442 34.47 -5.59 29.92
CA PHE A 442 34.51 -4.80 31.15
C PHE A 442 33.32 -5.16 32.06
N GLN A 443 33.50 -4.95 33.36
CA GLN A 443 32.59 -5.44 34.41
C GLN A 443 31.51 -4.39 34.72
N VAL A 444 30.24 -4.80 34.70
CA VAL A 444 29.14 -4.00 35.23
C VAL A 444 29.24 -3.99 36.75
N GLN A 445 29.43 -2.82 37.36
CA GLN A 445 29.66 -2.69 38.80
C GLN A 445 29.01 -1.43 39.41
N ASP A 446 27.95 -0.91 38.79
CA ASP A 446 26.99 0.02 39.41
C ASP A 446 25.65 -0.01 38.65
N GLU A 447 24.53 0.29 39.30
CA GLU A 447 23.19 0.29 38.63
C GLU A 447 22.97 1.53 37.74
N ARG A 448 23.83 2.56 37.87
CA ARG A 448 23.69 3.86 37.18
C ARG A 448 24.11 3.83 35.72
N ASP A 449 25.11 3.03 35.34
CA ASP A 449 25.58 2.93 33.96
C ASP A 449 24.48 2.39 33.02
N LEU A 450 23.51 1.65 33.56
CA LEU A 450 22.34 1.16 32.82
C LEU A 450 21.25 2.25 32.66
N GLU A 451 21.10 3.14 33.64
CA GLU A 451 20.24 4.33 33.49
C GLU A 451 20.82 5.27 32.44
N ASP A 452 22.12 5.58 32.48
CA ASP A 452 22.78 6.43 31.48
C ASP A 452 22.71 5.81 30.07
N PHE A 453 22.88 4.48 29.91
CA PHE A 453 22.72 3.82 28.61
C PHE A 453 21.25 3.80 28.11
N LEU A 454 20.27 3.72 29.02
CA LEU A 454 18.86 3.90 28.68
C LEU A 454 18.51 5.35 28.34
N PHE A 455 19.14 6.32 28.99
CA PHE A 455 19.03 7.74 28.65
C PHE A 455 19.66 8.03 27.29
N ASP A 456 20.83 7.46 26.96
CA ASP A 456 21.46 7.62 25.64
C ASP A 456 20.56 7.03 24.53
N PHE A 457 19.96 5.85 24.76
CA PHE A 457 18.97 5.27 23.83
C PHE A 457 17.65 6.06 23.75
N GLU A 458 17.16 6.64 24.85
CA GLU A 458 15.94 7.47 24.85
C GLU A 458 16.22 8.88 24.31
N GLU A 459 17.43 9.41 24.44
CA GLU A 459 17.91 10.60 23.74
C GLU A 459 18.04 10.32 22.25
N ASP A 460 18.62 9.21 21.78
CA ASP A 460 18.69 8.85 20.35
C ASP A 460 17.27 8.70 19.73
N LEU A 461 16.34 8.08 20.47
CA LEU A 461 14.92 7.99 20.08
C LEU A 461 14.17 9.34 20.13
N LYS A 462 14.67 10.33 20.87
CA LYS A 462 14.22 11.74 20.78
C LYS A 462 14.99 12.52 19.70
N ALA A 463 16.22 12.12 19.38
CA ALA A 463 17.18 12.83 18.53
C ALA A 463 16.80 12.80 17.05
N LEU A 464 16.01 11.80 16.62
CA LEU A 464 15.20 11.88 15.39
C LEU A 464 14.12 12.96 15.51
N HIS A 465 14.56 14.22 15.48
CA HIS A 465 13.74 15.45 15.43
C HIS A 465 13.07 15.66 14.05
N SER A 466 12.94 14.61 13.24
CA SER A 466 12.30 14.66 11.93
C SER A 466 10.88 14.11 12.00
N VAL A 467 9.89 14.95 11.65
CA VAL A 467 8.49 14.53 11.55
C VAL A 467 8.36 13.46 10.47
N GLN A 468 8.00 12.23 10.86
CA GLN A 468 7.72 11.15 9.92
C GLN A 468 6.30 11.33 9.38
N CYS A 469 6.16 11.68 8.11
CA CYS A 469 4.86 11.80 7.44
C CYS A 469 4.76 10.83 6.26
N SER A 470 3.64 10.11 6.17
CA SER A 470 3.31 9.20 5.07
C SER A 470 1.97 9.57 4.42
N PRO A 471 1.77 9.32 3.11
CA PRO A 471 2.81 9.00 2.13
C PRO A 471 3.76 10.19 1.94
N SER A 472 5.06 9.95 1.78
CA SER A 472 6.04 11.03 1.66
C SER A 472 5.90 11.80 0.33
N PRO A 473 6.17 13.11 0.30
CA PRO A 473 6.34 13.84 -0.96
C PRO A 473 7.48 13.24 -1.78
N GLY A 474 7.37 13.32 -3.10
CA GLY A 474 8.32 12.67 -4.00
C GLY A 474 8.44 13.38 -5.34
N PRO A 475 9.31 12.91 -6.24
CA PRO A 475 9.54 13.55 -7.53
C PRO A 475 8.25 13.71 -8.34
N PHE A 476 7.37 12.71 -8.34
CA PHE A 476 6.07 12.76 -9.01
C PHE A 476 4.96 13.42 -8.18
N LYS A 477 5.13 13.62 -6.86
CA LYS A 477 4.20 14.37 -5.99
C LYS A 477 4.95 15.49 -5.25
N PRO A 478 5.32 16.58 -5.96
CA PRO A 478 6.20 17.63 -5.45
C PRO A 478 5.46 18.67 -4.60
N CYS A 479 6.19 19.43 -3.78
CA CYS A 479 5.60 20.46 -2.92
C CYS A 479 5.46 21.84 -3.59
N GLU A 480 6.49 22.33 -4.26
CA GLU A 480 6.51 23.72 -4.79
C GLU A 480 6.20 23.82 -6.29
N HIS A 481 6.65 22.85 -7.08
CA HIS A 481 6.76 22.95 -8.54
C HIS A 481 6.37 21.63 -9.21
N LEU A 482 5.36 21.65 -10.09
CA LEU A 482 4.88 20.45 -10.78
C LEU A 482 5.98 19.82 -11.65
N PHE A 483 6.66 20.63 -12.45
CA PHE A 483 7.76 20.15 -13.31
C PHE A 483 9.12 20.12 -12.61
N GLY A 484 9.34 20.98 -11.61
CA GLY A 484 10.61 21.13 -10.89
C GLY A 484 11.71 21.84 -11.69
N SER A 485 12.02 21.37 -12.90
CA SER A 485 13.11 21.88 -13.73
C SER A 485 12.68 22.91 -14.78
N TRP A 486 13.46 23.98 -14.93
CA TRP A 486 13.30 24.97 -16.00
C TRP A 486 13.51 24.40 -17.41
N LEU A 487 14.33 23.35 -17.56
CA LEU A 487 14.51 22.66 -18.85
C LEU A 487 13.22 21.94 -19.27
N ILE A 488 12.54 21.29 -18.33
CA ILE A 488 11.23 20.66 -18.57
C ILE A 488 10.18 21.73 -18.89
N ARG A 489 10.14 22.83 -18.12
CA ARG A 489 9.23 23.98 -18.40
C ARG A 489 9.38 24.48 -19.84
N ILE A 490 10.60 24.82 -20.26
CA ILE A 490 10.86 25.33 -21.62
C ILE A 490 10.50 24.26 -22.67
N GLY A 491 10.77 22.98 -22.41
CA GLY A 491 10.35 21.86 -23.26
C GLY A 491 8.83 21.74 -23.43
N VAL A 492 8.06 21.77 -22.34
CA VAL A 492 6.58 21.68 -22.39
C VAL A 492 5.96 22.91 -23.04
N TRP A 493 6.45 24.12 -22.75
CA TRP A 493 5.97 25.34 -23.40
C TRP A 493 6.28 25.37 -24.90
N THR A 494 7.48 24.95 -25.32
CA THR A 494 7.82 24.91 -26.75
C THR A 494 7.09 23.80 -27.50
N THR A 495 6.92 22.61 -26.91
CA THR A 495 6.12 21.54 -27.54
C THR A 495 4.64 21.93 -27.64
N ALA A 496 4.04 22.52 -26.60
CA ALA A 496 2.66 23.01 -26.64
C ALA A 496 2.45 24.03 -27.77
N VAL A 497 3.31 25.05 -27.86
CA VAL A 497 3.21 26.09 -28.91
C VAL A 497 3.42 25.49 -30.30
N LEU A 498 4.48 24.70 -30.52
CA LEU A 498 4.78 24.13 -31.84
C LEU A 498 3.74 23.11 -32.30
N ALA A 499 3.27 22.22 -31.42
CA ALA A 499 2.22 21.27 -31.74
C ALA A 499 0.90 21.98 -32.09
N LEU A 500 0.51 23.02 -31.36
CA LEU A 500 -0.69 23.79 -31.70
C LEU A 500 -0.52 24.56 -33.01
N THR A 501 0.55 25.34 -33.19
CA THR A 501 0.70 26.22 -34.38
C THR A 501 0.97 25.44 -35.67
N CYS A 502 1.88 24.47 -35.66
CA CYS A 502 2.26 23.74 -36.86
C CYS A 502 1.13 22.82 -37.35
N ASN A 503 0.47 22.09 -36.44
CA ASN A 503 -0.64 21.23 -36.84
C ASN A 503 -1.91 22.02 -37.20
N ALA A 504 -2.18 23.17 -36.57
CA ALA A 504 -3.27 24.06 -37.02
C ALA A 504 -3.05 24.57 -38.44
N LEU A 505 -1.80 24.94 -38.78
CA LEU A 505 -1.45 25.37 -40.14
C LEU A 505 -1.65 24.24 -41.16
N VAL A 506 -1.17 23.02 -40.87
CA VAL A 506 -1.35 21.84 -41.75
C VAL A 506 -2.82 21.46 -41.89
N THR A 507 -3.59 21.48 -40.80
CA THR A 507 -5.04 21.25 -40.81
C THR A 507 -5.75 22.29 -41.70
N SER A 508 -5.36 23.57 -41.58
CA SER A 508 -5.94 24.66 -42.37
C SER A 508 -5.50 24.70 -43.83
N THR A 509 -4.40 24.06 -44.25
CA THR A 509 -4.09 23.90 -45.69
C THR A 509 -4.76 22.66 -46.28
N VAL A 510 -4.85 21.56 -45.52
CA VAL A 510 -5.48 20.31 -45.98
C VAL A 510 -6.98 20.45 -46.20
N PHE A 511 -7.72 21.01 -45.24
CA PHE A 511 -9.20 20.97 -45.26
C PHE A 511 -9.88 22.19 -45.91
N ARG A 512 -9.12 23.22 -46.31
CA ARG A 512 -9.67 24.48 -46.86
C ARG A 512 -10.03 24.42 -48.35
N SER A 513 -9.56 23.41 -49.08
CA SER A 513 -9.77 23.25 -50.54
C SER A 513 -10.62 22.00 -50.83
N PRO A 514 -11.96 22.12 -50.90
CA PRO A 514 -12.87 20.97 -50.85
C PRO A 514 -13.00 20.16 -52.17
N LEU A 515 -12.35 20.57 -53.26
CA LEU A 515 -12.64 20.05 -54.61
C LEU A 515 -12.22 18.59 -54.85
N TYR A 516 -11.14 18.11 -54.23
CA TYR A 516 -10.80 16.68 -54.15
C TYR A 516 -9.73 16.41 -53.08
N ILE A 517 -10.08 15.71 -52.00
CA ILE A 517 -9.10 15.32 -50.96
C ILE A 517 -8.61 13.90 -51.25
N SER A 518 -7.32 13.76 -51.58
CA SER A 518 -6.67 12.45 -51.74
C SER A 518 -6.49 11.73 -50.40
N SER A 519 -6.46 10.40 -50.42
CA SER A 519 -6.20 9.53 -49.27
C SER A 519 -5.08 10.04 -48.34
N ILE A 520 -3.95 10.42 -48.94
CA ILE A 520 -2.77 10.91 -48.24
C ILE A 520 -2.99 12.29 -47.63
N LYS A 521 -3.64 13.24 -48.34
CA LYS A 521 -3.98 14.55 -47.76
C LYS A 521 -4.95 14.37 -46.58
N LEU A 522 -5.95 13.50 -46.70
CA LEU A 522 -6.87 13.16 -45.60
C LEU A 522 -6.10 12.63 -44.38
N LEU A 523 -5.21 11.65 -44.58
CA LEU A 523 -4.48 11.00 -43.48
C LEU A 523 -3.51 11.96 -42.76
N ILE A 524 -2.80 12.81 -43.52
CA ILE A 524 -1.96 13.88 -42.95
C ILE A 524 -2.82 14.89 -42.16
N GLY A 525 -4.00 15.24 -42.67
CA GLY A 525 -4.95 16.11 -41.97
C GLY A 525 -5.43 15.49 -40.64
N MET A 526 -5.77 14.20 -40.62
CA MET A 526 -6.19 13.50 -39.40
C MET A 526 -5.05 13.41 -38.37
N ILE A 527 -3.82 13.12 -38.80
CA ILE A 527 -2.63 13.13 -37.92
C ILE A 527 -2.43 14.53 -37.31
N ALA A 528 -2.60 15.60 -38.10
CA ALA A 528 -2.50 16.96 -37.61
C ALA A 528 -3.58 17.30 -36.56
N VAL A 529 -4.86 16.97 -36.82
CA VAL A 529 -5.95 17.17 -35.84
C VAL A 529 -5.68 16.44 -34.53
N VAL A 530 -5.19 15.19 -34.60
CA VAL A 530 -4.84 14.41 -33.40
C VAL A 530 -3.66 15.02 -32.64
N ASN A 531 -2.60 15.44 -33.33
CA ASN A 531 -1.44 16.07 -32.71
C ASN A 531 -1.76 17.44 -32.07
N MET A 532 -2.80 18.15 -32.54
CA MET A 532 -3.31 19.34 -31.84
C MET A 532 -3.88 19.02 -30.46
N LEU A 533 -4.46 17.82 -30.25
CA LEU A 533 -4.94 17.39 -28.94
C LEU A 533 -3.77 17.14 -27.97
N THR A 534 -2.66 16.56 -28.46
CA THR A 534 -1.41 16.46 -27.69
C THR A 534 -0.90 17.84 -27.29
N GLY A 535 -0.87 18.79 -28.22
CA GLY A 535 -0.47 20.18 -27.95
C GLY A 535 -1.37 20.88 -26.93
N ALA A 536 -2.69 20.65 -26.99
CA ALA A 536 -3.66 21.18 -26.03
C ALA A 536 -3.47 20.57 -24.62
N ALA A 537 -3.20 19.26 -24.51
CA ALA A 537 -2.92 18.61 -23.25
C ALA A 537 -1.64 19.18 -22.59
N SER A 538 -0.55 19.31 -23.35
CA SER A 538 0.69 19.95 -22.89
C SER A 538 0.46 21.42 -22.48
N ALA A 539 -0.37 22.17 -23.21
CA ALA A 539 -0.70 23.56 -22.89
C ALA A 539 -1.44 23.69 -21.56
N VAL A 540 -2.36 22.78 -21.23
CA VAL A 540 -3.06 22.79 -19.94
C VAL A 540 -2.11 22.43 -18.80
N LEU A 541 -1.24 21.42 -18.94
CA LEU A 541 -0.24 21.10 -17.91
C LEU A 541 0.75 22.27 -17.69
N ALA A 542 1.14 22.97 -18.76
CA ALA A 542 1.94 24.19 -18.66
C ALA A 542 1.22 25.33 -17.92
N GLY A 543 -0.09 25.49 -18.17
CA GLY A 543 -0.94 26.43 -17.45
C GLY A 543 -1.08 26.10 -15.96
N VAL A 544 -1.15 24.80 -15.60
CA VAL A 544 -1.21 24.35 -14.20
C VAL A 544 0.10 24.65 -13.45
N ASP A 545 1.28 24.29 -13.99
CA ASP A 545 2.58 24.60 -13.37
C ASP A 545 2.80 26.13 -13.24
N ALA A 546 2.30 26.93 -14.18
CA ALA A 546 2.36 28.39 -14.12
C ALA A 546 1.41 28.98 -13.06
N PHE A 547 0.16 28.50 -12.95
CA PHE A 547 -0.82 28.99 -11.98
C PHE A 547 -0.48 28.58 -10.53
N THR A 548 0.10 27.41 -10.35
CA THR A 548 0.44 26.84 -9.04
C THR A 548 1.90 27.05 -8.61
N PHE A 549 2.63 27.89 -9.35
CA PHE A 549 4.08 28.07 -9.21
C PHE A 549 4.49 28.45 -7.78
N GLY A 550 5.31 27.61 -7.15
CA GLY A 550 5.81 27.81 -5.78
C GLY A 550 4.86 27.35 -4.68
N SER A 551 3.67 26.82 -5.02
CA SER A 551 2.65 26.41 -4.04
C SER A 551 1.83 25.20 -4.51
N PHE A 552 2.43 24.29 -5.28
CA PHE A 552 1.74 23.12 -5.84
C PHE A 552 1.02 22.28 -4.77
N ALA A 553 1.61 22.07 -3.59
CA ALA A 553 1.05 21.28 -2.50
C ALA A 553 -0.37 21.72 -2.06
N ARG A 554 -0.67 23.02 -2.14
CA ARG A 554 -2.01 23.56 -1.79
C ARG A 554 -3.10 23.16 -2.80
N HIS A 555 -2.70 22.74 -3.99
CA HIS A 555 -3.58 22.49 -5.14
C HIS A 555 -3.51 21.04 -5.65
N GLY A 556 -2.42 20.31 -5.35
CA GLY A 556 -2.15 18.97 -5.89
C GLY A 556 -3.24 17.94 -5.64
N ALA A 557 -3.81 17.90 -4.42
CA ALA A 557 -4.92 17.00 -4.10
C ALA A 557 -6.19 17.34 -4.89
N TRP A 558 -6.54 18.62 -5.03
CA TRP A 558 -7.67 19.07 -5.86
C TRP A 558 -7.46 18.81 -7.36
N TRP A 559 -6.21 18.84 -7.83
CA TRP A 559 -5.86 18.54 -9.22
C TRP A 559 -5.94 17.03 -9.51
N GLU A 560 -5.30 16.18 -8.71
CA GLU A 560 -5.29 14.72 -8.89
C GLU A 560 -6.69 14.08 -8.90
N ASN A 561 -7.56 14.50 -7.97
CA ASN A 561 -8.94 14.01 -7.88
C ASN A 561 -9.91 14.79 -8.79
N GLY A 562 -9.41 15.81 -9.51
CA GLY A 562 -10.23 16.70 -10.32
C GLY A 562 -10.52 16.15 -11.71
N VAL A 563 -11.73 16.41 -12.22
CA VAL A 563 -12.14 16.06 -13.61
C VAL A 563 -11.18 16.64 -14.67
N GLY A 564 -10.49 17.74 -14.37
CA GLY A 564 -9.46 18.31 -15.24
C GLY A 564 -8.30 17.33 -15.49
N CYS A 565 -7.80 16.66 -14.46
CA CYS A 565 -6.70 15.71 -14.62
C CYS A 565 -7.16 14.44 -15.34
N GLN A 566 -8.35 13.91 -15.01
CA GLN A 566 -8.96 12.79 -15.73
C GLN A 566 -9.13 13.07 -17.23
N VAL A 567 -9.63 14.26 -17.61
CA VAL A 567 -9.77 14.68 -19.01
C VAL A 567 -8.42 14.81 -19.70
N ILE A 568 -7.40 15.39 -19.05
CA ILE A 568 -6.07 15.55 -19.65
C ILE A 568 -5.35 14.22 -19.84
N GLY A 569 -5.50 13.27 -18.91
CA GLY A 569 -4.96 11.91 -19.05
C GLY A 569 -5.60 11.14 -20.20
N PHE A 570 -6.93 11.14 -20.25
CA PHE A 570 -7.71 10.59 -21.37
C PHE A 570 -7.30 11.21 -22.72
N LEU A 571 -7.21 12.54 -22.80
CA LEU A 571 -6.89 13.25 -24.05
C LEU A 571 -5.45 12.94 -24.50
N SER A 572 -4.51 12.82 -23.56
CA SER A 572 -3.11 12.52 -23.84
C SER A 572 -2.93 11.13 -24.44
N ILE A 573 -3.53 10.09 -23.83
CA ILE A 573 -3.46 8.72 -24.37
C ILE A 573 -4.27 8.60 -25.67
N PHE A 574 -5.49 9.16 -25.73
CA PHE A 574 -6.27 9.13 -26.97
C PHE A 574 -5.51 9.76 -28.14
N ALA A 575 -4.76 10.85 -27.89
CA ALA A 575 -3.95 11.52 -28.90
C ALA A 575 -2.68 10.74 -29.27
N SER A 576 -1.93 10.18 -28.31
CA SER A 576 -0.71 9.40 -28.60
C SER A 576 -1.03 8.18 -29.46
N GLU A 577 -2.01 7.37 -29.02
CA GLU A 577 -2.36 6.10 -29.66
C GLU A 577 -2.99 6.32 -31.03
N SER A 578 -3.87 7.32 -31.17
CA SER A 578 -4.42 7.70 -32.48
C SER A 578 -3.31 8.14 -33.44
N SER A 579 -2.30 8.89 -32.97
CA SER A 579 -1.22 9.38 -33.82
C SER A 579 -0.32 8.21 -34.29
N VAL A 580 0.06 7.30 -33.40
CA VAL A 580 0.86 6.10 -33.75
C VAL A 580 0.10 5.17 -34.72
N PHE A 581 -1.20 4.94 -34.52
CA PHE A 581 -2.00 4.14 -35.46
C PHE A 581 -2.13 4.79 -36.84
N LEU A 582 -2.37 6.10 -36.91
CA LEU A 582 -2.49 6.81 -38.20
C LEU A 582 -1.14 6.89 -38.94
N LEU A 583 -0.02 7.06 -38.22
CA LEU A 583 1.33 6.94 -38.78
C LEU A 583 1.61 5.52 -39.31
N THR A 584 1.19 4.49 -38.58
CA THR A 584 1.31 3.09 -39.00
C THR A 584 0.49 2.80 -40.26
N LEU A 585 -0.73 3.33 -40.32
CA LEU A 585 -1.59 3.26 -41.51
C LEU A 585 -0.95 3.98 -42.72
N ALA A 586 -0.32 5.14 -42.50
CA ALA A 586 0.37 5.88 -43.56
C ALA A 586 1.57 5.11 -44.13
N ALA A 587 2.37 4.48 -43.26
CA ALA A 587 3.47 3.62 -43.67
C ALA A 587 2.99 2.44 -44.52
N LEU A 588 1.88 1.80 -44.11
CA LEU A 588 1.28 0.68 -44.83
C LEU A 588 0.66 1.10 -46.17
N GLU A 589 -0.11 2.18 -46.23
CA GLU A 589 -0.71 2.70 -47.48
C GLU A 589 0.39 2.94 -48.54
N ARG A 590 1.49 3.58 -48.15
CA ARG A 590 2.63 3.83 -49.04
C ARG A 590 3.35 2.54 -49.44
N GLY A 591 3.59 1.63 -48.50
CA GLY A 591 4.21 0.33 -48.77
C GLY A 591 3.43 -0.55 -49.76
N PHE A 592 2.08 -0.51 -49.71
CA PHE A 592 1.23 -1.21 -50.68
C PHE A 592 1.12 -0.46 -52.02
N SER A 593 1.00 0.88 -52.01
CA SER A 593 0.83 1.69 -53.22
C SER A 593 1.97 1.49 -54.24
N VAL A 594 3.22 1.35 -53.79
CA VAL A 594 4.35 1.08 -54.71
C VAL A 594 4.31 -0.34 -55.26
N LYS A 595 3.89 -1.33 -54.46
CA LYS A 595 3.84 -2.74 -54.86
C LYS A 595 2.78 -3.02 -55.93
N CYS A 596 1.67 -2.29 -55.91
CA CYS A 596 0.56 -2.46 -56.87
C CYS A 596 0.82 -1.84 -58.26
N SER A 597 1.86 -1.02 -58.44
CA SER A 597 2.19 -0.46 -59.77
C SER A 597 2.70 -1.50 -60.78
N ALA A 598 2.97 -2.74 -60.35
CA ALA A 598 3.59 -3.78 -61.16
C ALA A 598 2.63 -4.92 -61.61
N LYS A 599 1.41 -5.01 -61.06
CA LYS A 599 0.38 -5.99 -61.49
C LYS A 599 -1.00 -5.72 -60.87
N PHE A 600 -1.99 -5.55 -61.74
CA PHE A 600 -3.45 -5.49 -61.50
C PHE A 600 -3.99 -4.34 -60.62
N GLU A 601 -5.04 -3.67 -61.11
CA GLU A 601 -5.78 -2.68 -60.34
C GLU A 601 -6.61 -3.32 -59.22
N THR A 602 -6.15 -3.15 -57.99
CA THR A 602 -7.02 -3.11 -56.81
C THR A 602 -6.73 -1.84 -56.03
N LYS A 603 -7.18 -0.70 -56.55
CA LYS A 603 -7.21 0.57 -55.81
C LYS A 603 -7.99 0.33 -54.52
N THR A 604 -7.35 0.52 -53.36
CA THR A 604 -8.04 0.60 -52.07
C THR A 604 -9.08 1.71 -52.17
N THR A 605 -10.36 1.34 -52.11
CA THR A 605 -11.42 2.33 -52.29
C THR A 605 -11.38 3.37 -51.18
N PHE A 606 -11.62 4.64 -51.50
CA PHE A 606 -11.57 5.74 -50.54
C PHE A 606 -12.52 5.52 -49.33
N SER A 607 -13.57 4.70 -49.52
CA SER A 607 -14.46 4.24 -48.45
C SER A 607 -13.78 3.27 -47.46
N SER A 608 -12.99 2.30 -47.94
CA SER A 608 -12.32 1.34 -47.05
C SER A 608 -11.23 2.01 -46.21
N LEU A 609 -10.51 3.00 -46.75
CA LEU A 609 -9.53 3.77 -45.96
C LEU A 609 -10.21 4.52 -44.81
N LYS A 610 -11.38 5.16 -45.06
CA LYS A 610 -12.17 5.82 -44.01
C LYS A 610 -12.62 4.85 -42.92
N ALA A 611 -13.02 3.62 -43.29
CA ALA A 611 -13.38 2.58 -42.33
C ALA A 611 -12.19 2.14 -41.46
N VAL A 612 -10.98 2.03 -42.02
CA VAL A 612 -9.77 1.70 -41.26
C VAL A 612 -9.35 2.87 -40.34
N ILE A 613 -9.42 4.12 -40.81
CA ILE A 613 -9.19 5.32 -39.97
C ILE A 613 -10.16 5.32 -38.77
N LEU A 614 -11.45 5.06 -39.02
CA LEU A 614 -12.46 4.97 -37.96
C LEU A 614 -12.11 3.86 -36.95
N LEU A 615 -11.74 2.66 -37.43
CA LEU A 615 -11.33 1.55 -36.56
C LEU A 615 -10.11 1.91 -35.70
N CYS A 616 -9.10 2.58 -36.26
CA CYS A 616 -7.95 3.08 -35.49
C CYS A 616 -8.37 4.06 -34.39
N THR A 617 -9.26 5.02 -34.69
CA THR A 617 -9.75 5.96 -33.68
C THR A 617 -10.62 5.30 -32.60
N LEU A 618 -11.40 4.27 -32.95
CA LEU A 618 -12.19 3.50 -31.98
C LEU A 618 -11.31 2.65 -31.07
N LEU A 619 -10.21 2.09 -31.59
CA LEU A 619 -9.23 1.34 -30.78
C LEU A 619 -8.48 2.25 -29.80
N ALA A 620 -8.02 3.43 -30.27
CA ALA A 620 -7.38 4.42 -29.40
C ALA A 620 -8.34 4.96 -28.33
N LEU A 621 -9.61 5.20 -28.69
CA LEU A 621 -10.68 5.58 -27.76
C LEU A 621 -10.89 4.50 -26.68
N ALA A 622 -11.01 3.22 -27.09
CA ALA A 622 -11.17 2.12 -26.16
C ALA A 622 -10.02 2.06 -25.15
N MET A 623 -8.76 2.15 -25.61
CA MET A 623 -7.59 2.14 -24.73
C MET A 623 -7.53 3.34 -23.78
N ALA A 624 -7.93 4.54 -24.22
CA ALA A 624 -8.04 5.71 -23.34
C ALA A 624 -9.18 5.61 -22.31
N THR A 625 -10.23 4.79 -22.57
CA THR A 625 -11.30 4.56 -21.57
C THR A 625 -10.95 3.55 -20.48
N VAL A 626 -9.97 2.65 -20.68
CA VAL A 626 -9.64 1.60 -19.69
C VAL A 626 -9.24 2.17 -18.31
N PRO A 627 -8.35 3.19 -18.20
CA PRO A 627 -7.95 3.74 -16.89
C PRO A 627 -9.07 4.52 -16.16
N LEU A 628 -10.17 4.84 -16.86
CA LEU A 628 -11.38 5.41 -16.25
C LEU A 628 -12.27 4.31 -15.65
N LEU A 629 -12.37 3.17 -16.32
CA LEU A 629 -13.17 2.01 -15.89
C LEU A 629 -12.55 1.28 -14.68
N GLY A 630 -11.22 1.29 -14.55
CA GLY A 630 -10.50 0.70 -13.41
C GLY A 630 -10.63 1.46 -12.09
N GLY A 631 -11.09 2.72 -12.12
CA GLY A 631 -11.20 3.57 -10.93
C GLY A 631 -10.20 4.73 -10.91
N SER A 632 -10.31 5.65 -11.89
CA SER A 632 -9.58 6.93 -11.90
C SER A 632 -8.05 6.82 -11.80
N GLU A 633 -7.43 5.83 -12.47
CA GLU A 633 -5.98 5.60 -12.45
C GLU A 633 -5.18 6.83 -12.94
N TYR A 634 -5.76 7.67 -13.82
CA TYR A 634 -5.19 8.95 -14.23
C TYR A 634 -4.91 9.92 -13.07
N GLY A 635 -5.66 9.82 -11.96
CA GLY A 635 -5.47 10.62 -10.76
C GLY A 635 -4.31 10.16 -9.86
N ALA A 636 -3.63 9.05 -10.18
CA ALA A 636 -2.50 8.54 -9.39
C ALA A 636 -1.30 9.51 -9.34
N SER A 637 -1.22 10.45 -10.29
CA SER A 637 -0.10 11.37 -10.49
C SER A 637 -0.61 12.73 -10.97
N PRO A 638 -0.03 13.88 -10.55
CA PRO A 638 -0.44 15.20 -11.00
C PRO A 638 -0.04 15.49 -12.46
N LEU A 639 0.76 14.60 -13.08
CA LEU A 639 1.03 14.62 -14.52
C LEU A 639 -0.12 14.00 -15.34
N CYS A 640 -1.14 13.44 -14.68
CA CYS A 640 -2.34 12.86 -15.29
C CYS A 640 -2.07 11.67 -16.23
N LEU A 641 -0.91 11.03 -16.10
CA LEU A 641 -0.51 9.84 -16.84
C LEU A 641 -0.41 8.66 -15.89
N PRO A 642 -0.82 7.44 -16.28
CA PRO A 642 -0.59 6.25 -15.47
C PRO A 642 0.92 6.01 -15.35
N LEU A 643 1.37 5.63 -14.14
CA LEU A 643 2.78 5.34 -13.84
C LEU A 643 2.92 3.86 -13.41
N PRO A 644 4.05 3.20 -13.69
CA PRO A 644 4.31 1.81 -13.31
C PRO A 644 4.60 1.62 -11.80
N PHE A 645 4.16 2.57 -10.96
CA PHE A 645 4.43 2.63 -9.52
C PHE A 645 3.09 2.61 -8.77
N GLY A 646 2.46 1.45 -8.69
CA GLY A 646 1.13 1.31 -8.11
C GLY A 646 0.60 -0.12 -8.20
N GLU A 647 -0.72 -0.25 -8.39
CA GLU A 647 -1.39 -1.55 -8.48
C GLU A 647 -0.92 -2.38 -9.69
N PRO A 648 -1.03 -3.73 -9.62
CA PRO A 648 -0.67 -4.62 -10.74
C PRO A 648 -1.55 -4.42 -11.99
N SER A 649 -2.77 -3.89 -11.82
CA SER A 649 -3.70 -3.45 -12.87
C SER A 649 -3.08 -2.36 -13.77
N ALA A 650 -2.84 -1.18 -13.20
CA ALA A 650 -2.26 -0.03 -13.89
C ALA A 650 -0.86 -0.35 -14.47
N THR A 651 -0.06 -1.12 -13.75
CA THR A 651 1.26 -1.59 -14.22
C THR A 651 1.12 -2.49 -15.47
N GLY A 652 0.17 -3.43 -15.45
CA GLY A 652 -0.12 -4.29 -16.60
C GLY A 652 -0.63 -3.52 -17.82
N TYR A 653 -1.49 -2.52 -17.61
CA TYR A 653 -1.98 -1.61 -18.66
C TYR A 653 -0.82 -0.87 -19.34
N MET A 654 0.08 -0.25 -18.57
CA MET A 654 1.23 0.48 -19.11
C MET A 654 2.18 -0.42 -19.90
N VAL A 655 2.42 -1.65 -19.43
CA VAL A 655 3.25 -2.63 -20.17
C VAL A 655 2.58 -3.04 -21.49
N ALA A 656 1.27 -3.27 -21.51
CA ALA A 656 0.53 -3.58 -22.73
C ALA A 656 0.58 -2.43 -23.76
N LEU A 657 0.42 -1.18 -23.29
CA LEU A 657 0.48 0.03 -24.11
C LEU A 657 1.86 0.22 -24.77
N VAL A 658 2.94 0.01 -24.02
CA VAL A 658 4.32 0.05 -24.52
C VAL A 658 4.58 -1.03 -25.56
N LEU A 659 4.13 -2.27 -25.30
CA LEU A 659 4.32 -3.40 -26.23
C LEU A 659 3.56 -3.19 -27.55
N LEU A 660 2.32 -2.69 -27.48
CA LEU A 660 1.51 -2.38 -28.66
C LEU A 660 2.13 -1.27 -29.51
N ASN A 661 2.54 -0.16 -28.89
CA ASN A 661 3.25 0.91 -29.60
C ASN A 661 4.54 0.39 -30.24
N SER A 662 5.34 -0.40 -29.51
CA SER A 662 6.58 -0.98 -30.03
C SER A 662 6.34 -1.91 -31.23
N LEU A 663 5.23 -2.65 -31.25
CA LEU A 663 4.79 -3.43 -32.42
C LEU A 663 4.43 -2.53 -33.61
N CYS A 664 3.74 -1.41 -33.38
CA CYS A 664 3.44 -0.42 -34.41
C CYS A 664 4.71 0.20 -35.01
N PHE A 665 5.71 0.57 -34.19
CA PHE A 665 7.00 1.06 -34.67
C PHE A 665 7.79 -0.01 -35.46
N LEU A 666 7.72 -1.29 -35.07
CA LEU A 666 8.29 -2.39 -35.86
C LEU A 666 7.59 -2.54 -37.22
N VAL A 667 6.26 -2.47 -37.27
CA VAL A 667 5.48 -2.53 -38.52
C VAL A 667 5.80 -1.35 -39.43
N MET A 668 5.86 -0.13 -38.90
CA MET A 668 6.31 1.06 -39.65
C MET A 668 7.70 0.87 -40.23
N THR A 669 8.67 0.46 -39.41
CA THR A 669 10.06 0.24 -39.84
C THR A 669 10.14 -0.80 -40.96
N ILE A 670 9.42 -1.92 -40.85
CA ILE A 670 9.40 -2.95 -41.90
C ILE A 670 8.73 -2.44 -43.19
N ALA A 671 7.62 -1.70 -43.10
CA ALA A 671 6.91 -1.17 -44.26
C ALA A 671 7.77 -0.15 -45.03
N TYR A 672 8.43 0.75 -44.30
CA TYR A 672 9.29 1.79 -44.87
C TYR A 672 10.64 1.26 -45.38
N THR A 673 11.30 0.32 -44.68
CA THR A 673 12.53 -0.30 -45.21
C THR A 673 12.24 -1.07 -46.50
N ARG A 674 11.07 -1.72 -46.61
CA ARG A 674 10.61 -2.32 -47.88
C ARG A 674 10.35 -1.28 -48.96
N LEU A 675 9.83 -0.10 -48.61
CA LEU A 675 9.66 1.02 -49.55
C LEU A 675 11.03 1.45 -50.11
N TYR A 676 12.01 1.70 -49.23
CA TYR A 676 13.38 2.11 -49.60
C TYR A 676 14.09 1.07 -50.48
N CYS A 677 14.12 -0.20 -50.06
CA CYS A 677 14.78 -1.28 -50.82
C CYS A 677 14.07 -1.68 -52.12
N ASN A 678 12.89 -1.12 -52.42
CA ASN A 678 12.23 -1.23 -53.71
C ASN A 678 12.57 -0.03 -54.63
N LEU A 679 12.70 1.18 -54.07
CA LEU A 679 13.15 2.38 -54.79
C LEU A 679 14.57 2.21 -55.35
N GLU A 680 15.45 1.58 -54.57
CA GLU A 680 16.84 1.26 -54.95
C GLU A 680 16.96 0.18 -56.06
N LYS A 681 15.83 -0.34 -56.56
CA LYS A 681 15.77 -1.41 -57.58
C LYS A 681 15.01 -1.01 -58.86
N GLY A 682 14.59 0.24 -58.98
CA GLY A 682 14.07 0.80 -60.23
C GLY A 682 15.10 1.69 -60.91
N ASP A 683 15.13 1.71 -62.25
CA ASP A 683 16.03 2.57 -63.01
C ASP A 683 15.71 4.06 -62.75
N LEU A 684 16.70 4.79 -62.23
CA LEU A 684 16.48 6.04 -61.51
C LEU A 684 16.49 7.29 -62.43
N GLU A 685 15.73 7.26 -63.52
CA GLU A 685 15.71 8.34 -64.54
C GLU A 685 14.79 9.55 -64.23
N ASN A 686 14.20 9.64 -63.03
CA ASN A 686 13.38 10.81 -62.64
C ASN A 686 13.88 11.53 -61.38
N ILE A 687 14.27 12.79 -61.57
CA ILE A 687 14.81 13.71 -60.53
C ILE A 687 13.82 13.96 -59.38
N TRP A 688 12.53 13.71 -59.60
CA TRP A 688 11.43 14.00 -58.69
C TRP A 688 11.44 13.19 -57.38
N ASP A 689 11.89 11.94 -57.39
CA ASP A 689 11.78 11.06 -56.21
C ASP A 689 12.81 11.36 -55.11
N CYS A 690 13.99 11.91 -55.45
CA CYS A 690 15.08 12.10 -54.50
C CYS A 690 14.71 12.99 -53.29
N SER A 691 13.80 13.97 -53.48
CA SER A 691 13.30 14.82 -52.39
C SER A 691 12.32 14.09 -51.48
N MET A 692 11.38 13.33 -52.06
CA MET A 692 10.43 12.48 -51.31
C MET A 692 11.15 11.41 -50.50
N VAL A 693 12.16 10.75 -51.08
CA VAL A 693 12.94 9.72 -50.38
C VAL A 693 13.75 10.31 -49.23
N LYS A 694 14.38 11.48 -49.40
CA LYS A 694 15.06 12.19 -48.31
C LYS A 694 14.11 12.61 -47.18
N HIS A 695 12.91 13.08 -47.53
CA HIS A 695 11.87 13.45 -46.56
C HIS A 695 11.37 12.23 -45.76
N ILE A 696 11.12 11.09 -46.42
CA ILE A 696 10.70 9.84 -45.78
C ILE A 696 11.81 9.27 -44.90
N ALA A 697 13.06 9.26 -45.37
CA ALA A 697 14.23 8.82 -44.61
C ALA A 697 14.47 9.68 -43.36
N LEU A 698 14.27 11.00 -43.46
CA LEU A 698 14.39 11.91 -42.32
C LEU A 698 13.26 11.72 -41.30
N LEU A 699 12.01 11.56 -41.76
CA LEU A 699 10.87 11.23 -40.90
C LEU A 699 11.11 9.91 -40.15
N LEU A 700 11.59 8.88 -40.84
CA LEU A 700 11.97 7.60 -40.24
C LEU A 700 13.02 7.74 -39.14
N PHE A 701 14.16 8.34 -39.50
CA PHE A 701 15.29 8.53 -38.60
C PHE A 701 14.87 9.31 -37.34
N THR A 702 14.08 10.36 -37.53
CA THR A 702 13.55 11.19 -36.44
C THR A 702 12.57 10.44 -35.55
N ASN A 703 11.56 9.76 -36.09
CA ASN A 703 10.57 9.04 -35.27
C ASN A 703 11.20 7.86 -34.52
N CYS A 704 12.14 7.13 -35.14
CA CYS A 704 12.88 6.07 -34.46
C CYS A 704 13.76 6.62 -33.32
N ILE A 705 14.52 7.69 -33.55
CA ILE A 705 15.37 8.29 -32.51
C ILE A 705 14.54 8.84 -31.35
N LEU A 706 13.38 9.44 -31.61
CA LEU A 706 12.50 9.96 -30.56
C LEU A 706 11.82 8.84 -29.75
N TYR A 707 11.57 7.68 -30.35
CA TYR A 707 10.96 6.55 -29.63
C TYR A 707 11.98 5.65 -28.90
N CYS A 708 13.24 5.59 -29.33
CA CYS A 708 14.29 4.80 -28.66
C CYS A 708 14.40 5.06 -27.14
N PRO A 709 14.42 6.31 -26.62
CA PRO A 709 14.40 6.59 -25.19
C PRO A 709 13.15 6.06 -24.46
N VAL A 710 11.99 6.10 -25.10
CA VAL A 710 10.70 5.65 -24.53
C VAL A 710 10.68 4.13 -24.39
N ALA A 711 11.10 3.42 -25.44
CA ALA A 711 11.27 1.97 -25.41
C ALA A 711 12.33 1.53 -24.38
N PHE A 712 13.47 2.24 -24.33
CA PHE A 712 14.53 1.99 -23.36
C PHE A 712 14.08 2.17 -21.91
N LEU A 713 13.46 3.32 -21.55
CA LEU A 713 12.92 3.53 -20.21
C LEU A 713 11.95 2.43 -19.79
N SER A 714 11.02 2.09 -20.68
CA SER A 714 9.96 1.13 -20.37
C SER A 714 10.53 -0.28 -20.15
N PHE A 715 11.53 -0.67 -20.95
CA PHE A 715 12.23 -1.95 -20.79
C PHE A 715 13.15 -1.97 -19.55
N SER A 716 13.82 -0.86 -19.23
CA SER A 716 14.60 -0.71 -17.99
C SER A 716 13.71 -0.77 -16.74
N SER A 717 12.49 -0.22 -16.80
CA SER A 717 11.49 -0.33 -15.72
C SER A 717 11.00 -1.76 -15.55
N LEU A 718 10.76 -2.49 -16.64
CA LEU A 718 10.40 -3.92 -16.62
C LEU A 718 11.50 -4.81 -16.03
N LEU A 719 12.77 -4.45 -16.24
CA LEU A 719 13.94 -5.13 -15.68
C LEU A 719 14.38 -4.59 -14.30
N ASN A 720 13.63 -3.65 -13.73
CA ASN A 720 13.89 -3.02 -12.43
C ASN A 720 15.31 -2.43 -12.29
N LEU A 721 15.87 -1.90 -13.39
CA LEU A 721 17.25 -1.39 -13.45
C LEU A 721 17.35 0.03 -12.85
N THR A 722 18.01 0.14 -11.69
CA THR A 722 18.01 1.31 -10.79
C THR A 722 18.81 2.54 -11.26
N PHE A 723 19.07 2.70 -12.57
CA PHE A 723 20.03 3.67 -13.11
C PHE A 723 19.42 4.97 -13.68
N ILE A 724 18.10 5.16 -13.58
CA ILE A 724 17.40 6.31 -14.19
C ILE A 724 16.88 7.24 -13.09
N SER A 725 17.28 8.52 -13.12
CA SER A 725 16.75 9.50 -12.18
C SER A 725 15.29 9.88 -12.51
N PRO A 726 14.44 10.17 -11.51
CA PRO A 726 13.04 10.54 -11.74
C PRO A 726 12.86 11.79 -12.62
N GLU A 727 13.85 12.69 -12.65
CA GLU A 727 13.86 13.87 -13.52
C GLU A 727 13.99 13.50 -15.00
N VAL A 728 14.79 12.48 -15.33
CA VAL A 728 14.91 11.95 -16.70
C VAL A 728 13.59 11.30 -17.14
N ILE A 729 12.89 10.61 -16.23
CA ILE A 729 11.56 10.06 -16.51
C ILE A 729 10.56 11.19 -16.80
N LYS A 730 10.50 12.24 -15.97
CA LYS A 730 9.68 13.43 -16.24
C LYS A 730 10.02 14.07 -17.59
N PHE A 731 11.29 14.27 -17.88
CA PHE A 731 11.73 14.88 -19.14
C PHE A 731 11.31 14.04 -20.36
N ILE A 732 11.44 12.72 -20.30
CA ILE A 732 11.04 11.85 -21.42
C ILE A 732 9.51 11.83 -21.59
N LEU A 733 8.74 11.71 -20.51
CA LEU A 733 7.27 11.74 -20.57
C LEU A 733 6.70 13.09 -21.05
N LEU A 734 7.29 14.22 -20.63
CA LEU A 734 6.73 15.55 -20.86
C LEU A 734 7.32 16.29 -22.07
N VAL A 735 8.53 15.93 -22.50
CA VAL A 735 9.24 16.61 -23.60
C VAL A 735 9.49 15.68 -24.79
N ILE A 736 9.97 14.46 -24.57
CA ILE A 736 10.32 13.54 -25.67
C ILE A 736 9.09 12.86 -26.27
N VAL A 737 8.17 12.33 -25.45
CA VAL A 737 6.95 11.65 -25.94
C VAL A 737 6.06 12.60 -26.79
N PRO A 738 5.86 13.89 -26.45
CA PRO A 738 5.14 14.83 -27.32
C PRO A 738 5.93 15.35 -28.53
N LEU A 739 7.25 15.12 -28.62
CA LEU A 739 8.09 15.74 -29.64
C LEU A 739 7.76 15.35 -31.10
N PRO A 740 7.36 14.09 -31.42
CA PRO A 740 6.88 13.73 -32.76
C PRO A 740 5.69 14.57 -33.24
N ALA A 741 4.77 14.94 -32.33
CA ALA A 741 3.62 15.79 -32.65
C ALA A 741 4.03 17.23 -33.06
N CYS A 742 5.25 17.66 -32.70
CA CYS A 742 5.83 18.95 -33.08
C CYS A 742 6.68 18.82 -34.36
N VAL A 743 7.53 17.80 -34.44
CA VAL A 743 8.55 17.69 -35.49
C VAL A 743 7.96 17.17 -36.81
N ASN A 744 7.05 16.20 -36.78
CA ASN A 744 6.42 15.66 -38.00
C ASN A 744 5.70 16.74 -38.87
N PRO A 745 4.83 17.61 -38.33
CA PRO A 745 4.23 18.69 -39.13
C PRO A 745 5.24 19.77 -39.53
N LEU A 746 6.25 20.05 -38.70
CA LEU A 746 7.28 21.05 -39.00
C LEU A 746 8.19 20.58 -40.17
N LEU A 747 8.57 19.30 -40.20
CA LEU A 747 9.25 18.69 -41.35
C LEU A 747 8.38 18.74 -42.62
N TYR A 748 7.07 18.51 -42.50
CA TYR A 748 6.13 18.63 -43.63
C TYR A 748 6.06 20.08 -44.16
N ILE A 749 5.93 21.07 -43.28
CA ILE A 749 5.90 22.50 -43.63
C ILE A 749 7.18 22.95 -44.34
N LEU A 750 8.36 22.52 -43.86
CA LEU A 750 9.65 22.96 -44.38
C LEU A 750 10.06 22.27 -45.70
N PHE A 751 9.80 20.96 -45.83
CA PHE A 751 10.36 20.14 -46.90
C PHE A 751 9.37 19.69 -47.99
N ASN A 752 8.06 19.85 -47.81
CA ASN A 752 7.09 19.59 -48.89
C ASN A 752 7.04 20.78 -49.88
N PRO A 753 7.46 20.63 -51.16
CA PRO A 753 7.46 21.74 -52.12
C PRO A 753 6.04 22.30 -52.35
N HIS A 754 5.03 21.41 -52.45
CA HIS A 754 3.65 21.80 -52.69
C HIS A 754 2.98 22.52 -51.51
N PHE A 755 3.55 22.42 -50.29
CA PHE A 755 3.03 23.16 -49.14
C PHE A 755 3.17 24.68 -49.33
N LYS A 756 4.22 25.13 -50.02
CA LYS A 756 4.40 26.56 -50.36
C LYS A 756 3.40 27.05 -51.40
N GLU A 757 2.93 26.16 -52.28
CA GLU A 757 1.90 26.45 -53.28
C GLU A 757 0.50 26.49 -52.64
N ASP A 758 0.15 25.47 -51.83
CA ASP A 758 -1.08 25.44 -51.03
C ASP A 758 -1.16 26.67 -50.10
N LEU A 759 -0.08 27.04 -49.40
CA LEU A 759 0.00 28.25 -48.56
C LEU A 759 -0.02 29.56 -49.39
N GLY A 760 0.57 29.55 -50.59
CA GLY A 760 0.50 30.66 -51.53
C GLY A 760 -0.93 30.96 -52.02
N SER A 761 -1.81 29.95 -52.07
CA SER A 761 -3.23 30.14 -52.37
C SER A 761 -3.96 30.89 -51.25
N LEU A 762 -3.64 30.60 -49.99
CA LEU A 762 -4.14 31.30 -48.80
C LEU A 762 -3.75 32.79 -48.82
N GLY A 763 -2.48 33.10 -49.10
CA GLY A 763 -1.98 34.48 -49.18
C GLY A 763 -2.57 35.31 -50.33
N LYS A 764 -2.99 34.67 -51.43
CA LYS A 764 -3.61 35.36 -52.57
C LYS A 764 -5.07 35.78 -52.30
N GLN A 765 -5.78 35.10 -51.41
CA GLN A 765 -7.16 35.49 -51.04
C GLN A 765 -7.23 36.56 -49.94
N THR A 766 -6.28 36.61 -48.99
CA THR A 766 -6.26 37.69 -47.99
C THR A 766 -6.03 39.06 -48.65
N HIS A 767 -5.23 39.11 -49.72
CA HIS A 767 -5.03 40.32 -50.52
C HIS A 767 -6.26 40.77 -51.33
N PHE A 768 -7.29 39.92 -51.46
CA PHE A 768 -8.56 40.24 -52.12
C PHE A 768 -9.57 40.91 -51.17
N TRP A 769 -9.35 40.84 -49.85
CA TRP A 769 -10.21 41.46 -48.84
C TRP A 769 -9.86 42.92 -48.50
N THR A 770 -8.70 43.41 -48.95
CA THR A 770 -8.23 44.78 -48.66
C THR A 770 -8.51 45.79 -49.79
N ARG A 771 -9.23 45.41 -50.86
CA ARG A 771 -9.56 46.32 -51.98
C ARG A 771 -10.96 46.09 -52.58
N SER A 772 -12.00 46.28 -51.76
CA SER A 772 -13.40 46.15 -52.17
C SER A 772 -14.36 47.16 -51.49
N GLN A 773 -14.00 48.45 -51.51
CA GLN A 773 -14.95 49.54 -51.27
C GLN A 773 -15.00 50.52 -52.46
N HIS A 774 -16.22 51.00 -52.75
CA HIS A 774 -16.65 51.90 -53.83
C HIS A 774 -16.74 51.32 -55.27
N PRO A 775 -17.96 51.27 -55.85
CA PRO A 775 -18.21 51.04 -57.27
C PRO A 775 -18.69 52.32 -58.01
N SER A 776 -18.05 52.70 -59.12
CA SER A 776 -18.68 53.54 -60.18
C SER A 776 -17.81 53.72 -61.43
N LEU A 777 -18.44 53.55 -62.61
CA LEU A 777 -18.26 54.27 -63.89
C LEU A 777 -16.88 54.39 -64.60
N MET A 778 -16.90 54.06 -65.90
CA MET A 778 -15.97 54.50 -66.98
C MET A 778 -14.48 54.05 -66.87
N SER A 779 -13.66 54.01 -67.93
CA SER A 779 -13.87 53.77 -69.38
C SER A 779 -12.51 53.64 -70.10
N ILE A 780 -12.45 52.92 -71.23
CA ILE A 780 -11.53 53.16 -72.38
C ILE A 780 -10.00 52.85 -72.22
N ASN A 781 -9.55 51.91 -73.07
CA ASN A 781 -8.25 51.75 -73.77
C ASN A 781 -6.88 51.62 -73.06
N SER A 782 -5.97 51.01 -73.86
CA SER A 782 -4.53 51.27 -74.02
C SER A 782 -3.53 50.47 -73.17
N ASP A 783 -2.96 49.44 -73.82
CA ASP A 783 -1.53 49.26 -74.17
C ASP A 783 -0.40 49.41 -73.15
N ASP A 784 0.62 48.54 -73.34
CA ASP A 784 2.07 48.81 -73.20
C ASP A 784 2.70 49.13 -71.82
N VAL A 785 4.02 48.93 -71.61
CA VAL A 785 4.95 47.85 -72.03
C VAL A 785 6.23 47.90 -71.16
N GLU A 786 7.12 46.92 -71.28
CA GLU A 786 8.55 46.96 -70.90
C GLU A 786 9.04 46.97 -69.42
N LYS A 787 10.24 46.36 -69.25
CA LYS A 787 11.36 46.75 -68.35
C LYS A 787 11.21 46.66 -66.81
N GLN A 788 12.26 46.39 -66.03
CA GLN A 788 13.54 45.68 -66.29
C GLN A 788 14.20 45.29 -64.94
N SER A 789 15.01 44.23 -64.96
CA SER A 789 16.32 44.11 -64.27
C SER A 789 16.68 45.05 -63.11
N CYS A 790 17.06 44.47 -61.97
CA CYS A 790 18.45 44.62 -61.50
C CYS A 790 18.92 43.44 -60.63
N ASP A 791 20.18 43.03 -60.84
CA ASP A 791 20.94 42.01 -60.12
C ASP A 791 21.99 42.69 -59.20
N SER A 792 22.69 41.91 -58.34
CA SER A 792 23.87 42.23 -57.47
C SER A 792 23.64 41.80 -56.00
N THR A 793 24.60 41.24 -55.25
CA THR A 793 26.02 40.93 -55.58
C THR A 793 26.61 39.79 -54.72
N GLN A 794 27.14 38.76 -55.40
CA GLN A 794 28.49 38.15 -55.27
C GLN A 794 29.09 37.60 -53.94
N ALA A 795 30.15 36.79 -54.17
CA ALA A 795 31.27 36.39 -53.30
C ALA A 795 31.05 35.16 -52.38
N LEU A 796 31.97 34.19 -52.27
CA LEU A 796 33.21 33.79 -52.99
C LEU A 796 33.47 32.31 -52.54
N VAL A 797 34.07 31.33 -53.24
CA VAL A 797 35.35 31.21 -53.97
C VAL A 797 35.31 29.97 -54.90
N THR A 798 36.10 30.03 -55.99
CA THR A 798 36.52 28.99 -56.95
C THR A 798 37.04 27.67 -56.34
N PHE A 799 37.14 26.53 -57.04
CA PHE A 799 38.04 26.28 -58.18
C PHE A 799 37.68 25.01 -58.99
N THR A 800 37.66 25.16 -60.33
CA THR A 800 38.38 24.38 -61.39
C THR A 800 38.65 22.87 -61.24
N SER A 801 38.61 22.03 -62.29
CA SER A 801 38.36 22.27 -63.74
C SER A 801 38.31 20.96 -64.55
N ALA A 802 37.86 21.08 -65.81
CA ALA A 802 38.29 20.29 -66.98
C ALA A 802 37.77 18.83 -67.12
N SER A 803 37.58 18.28 -68.33
CA SER A 803 37.38 18.89 -69.68
C SER A 803 37.02 17.81 -70.72
N ILE A 804 36.43 18.22 -71.87
CA ILE A 804 36.51 17.53 -73.20
C ILE A 804 35.74 16.17 -73.30
N ALA A 805 34.99 15.82 -74.36
CA ALA A 805 34.59 16.54 -75.58
C ALA A 805 33.27 15.97 -76.19
N TYR A 806 32.74 16.71 -77.18
CA TYR A 806 32.12 16.31 -78.47
C TYR A 806 31.98 14.79 -78.79
N ASP A 807 30.93 14.32 -79.49
CA ASP A 807 30.55 14.78 -80.85
C ASP A 807 29.04 14.80 -81.21
N LEU A 808 28.76 15.42 -82.37
CA LEU A 808 27.51 15.52 -83.14
C LEU A 808 27.78 15.01 -84.59
N PRO A 809 26.84 14.96 -85.56
CA PRO A 809 25.39 14.66 -85.53
C PRO A 809 24.92 13.76 -86.72
N SER A 810 23.59 13.71 -86.92
CA SER A 810 22.89 13.86 -88.24
C SER A 810 22.23 12.65 -88.94
N ASN A 811 21.02 12.93 -89.47
CA ASN A 811 20.39 12.43 -90.71
C ASN A 811 20.05 10.92 -90.86
N SER A 812 18.96 10.52 -91.55
CA SER A 812 17.80 11.27 -92.08
C SER A 812 16.63 10.35 -92.54
N MET A 813 15.39 10.79 -92.28
CA MET A 813 14.21 10.71 -93.17
C MET A 813 13.83 9.39 -93.89
N SER A 814 12.71 8.75 -93.52
CA SER A 814 11.60 8.37 -94.45
C SER A 814 10.43 7.60 -93.78
N LEU A 815 9.26 7.65 -94.42
CA LEU A 815 7.99 6.92 -94.19
C LEU A 815 7.93 5.66 -95.11
N PRO A 816 7.01 4.65 -94.99
CA PRO A 816 5.56 4.84 -94.74
C PRO A 816 4.71 3.74 -94.03
N ALA A 817 3.52 4.19 -93.60
CA ALA A 817 2.18 3.56 -93.53
C ALA A 817 1.92 2.03 -93.71
N TYR A 818 1.28 1.43 -92.66
CA TYR A 818 0.04 0.58 -92.67
C TYR A 818 -0.03 -0.76 -93.47
N PRO A 819 -1.08 -1.63 -93.31
CA PRO A 819 -2.06 -1.83 -92.20
C PRO A 819 -2.21 -3.31 -91.72
N MET A 820 -2.93 -3.58 -90.62
CA MET A 820 -4.00 -4.63 -90.56
C MET A 820 -4.78 -4.72 -89.21
N THR A 821 -6.13 -4.66 -89.32
CA THR A 821 -7.21 -5.55 -88.78
C THR A 821 -7.09 -6.16 -87.37
N GLU A 822 -8.03 -5.89 -86.44
CA GLU A 822 -9.33 -6.58 -86.19
C GLU A 822 -9.19 -8.01 -85.61
N SER A 823 -10.04 -8.52 -84.71
CA SER A 823 -11.45 -8.20 -84.36
C SER A 823 -11.73 -8.54 -82.87
N CYS A 824 -12.88 -8.24 -82.24
CA CYS A 824 -14.16 -7.66 -82.69
C CYS A 824 -14.68 -6.67 -81.58
N HIS A 825 -15.95 -6.41 -81.21
CA HIS A 825 -17.27 -7.00 -81.51
C HIS A 825 -18.43 -5.97 -81.31
N LEU A 826 -19.68 -6.45 -81.22
CA LEU A 826 -20.93 -5.67 -81.07
C LEU A 826 -21.00 -4.89 -79.72
N SER A 827 -21.58 -3.69 -79.54
CA SER A 827 -22.81 -3.01 -80.07
C SER A 827 -24.12 -3.48 -79.39
N SER A 828 -25.13 -2.66 -79.05
CA SER A 828 -25.31 -1.19 -79.07
C SER A 828 -26.64 -0.73 -78.37
N VAL A 829 -26.79 0.59 -78.13
CA VAL A 829 -28.04 1.36 -77.81
C VAL A 829 -28.65 1.19 -76.39
N ALA A 830 -29.24 2.20 -75.69
CA ALA A 830 -28.98 3.66 -75.52
C ALA A 830 -29.88 4.27 -74.39
N PHE A 831 -29.54 5.49 -73.90
CA PHE A 831 -30.31 6.41 -72.99
C PHE A 831 -30.62 5.90 -71.55
N VAL A 832 -30.09 6.49 -70.44
CA VAL A 832 -30.28 7.87 -69.85
C VAL A 832 -31.73 8.06 -69.37
N PRO A 833 -32.03 8.49 -68.10
CA PRO A 833 -31.27 9.34 -67.14
C PRO A 833 -31.03 8.66 -65.75
N CYS A 834 -30.57 9.28 -64.65
CA CYS A 834 -30.27 10.69 -64.29
C CYS A 834 -28.93 10.83 -63.54
N LEU A 835 -28.34 12.02 -63.61
CA LEU A 835 -27.63 12.70 -62.51
C LEU A 835 -27.81 14.22 -62.68
#